data_AF-A0A507FN84-F1
#
_entry.id   AF-A0A507FN84-F1
#
_cell.length_a   1.000
_cell.length_b   1.000
_cell.length_c   1.000
_cell.angle_alpha   90.00
_cell.angle_beta   90.00
_cell.angle_gamma   90.00
#
_symmetry.space_group_name_H-M   'P 1'
#
loop_
_entity.id
_entity.type
_entity.pdbx_description
1 polymer ?
#
loop_
_entity_poly.entity_id
_entity_poly.type
_entity_poly.pdbx_seq_one_letter_code
_entity_poly.pdbx_strand_id
1 'polypeptide(L)'
;MKRLLLNNQQQQQQQQQQQTDVKDHPPKHARTSLSHGGVHDREKEAAQGGSSNPTSQVDDLVDKDKYLLLSDPDPVTAFQKNALYRRLLEYRRLLIDKDESISALSAKCASYTDAVQACIQCLALVSEDIGALNSSDDISTDSAFVRAITLSSSSASSSSSVPESLISWRSSIQSSMAKLVSHIKSSSASDASSDRLDKLQARVHSLAIENAQFKASSAQQSSRIAELQTDLETCQVARVTAERKYDRLKLSLAGQAAYATPGTSSTNNADLPQTIPSNNVNSTGGSTDQTLGTPPNGVSDGEEMTHIAVIRLKEIEEISAAKLKVEQDFEAFKLQNLHPSGEPAVRQSAYSNLERELEFHTSENLALRARVDALSMELEESQSDRRKFMDQIESEELTRRKQLENEMRKLETDLVRIRTHRDALSDADKVQKERDAIDCRRHEEVARLSESRKHKIRELESKIERLKLKLLANDVDSFLIEFFKREDSKMAVDGDDGSNLFSILKARLEDSEKRVTELETMIRSFESTDEDVRDRRQLVESELLLKQNLDSVRQELASMDPDAAKKVADLEQKIEIFQKSETRLIQEIDMLSAAWTDLEAQNSSKVFNLTEKEEQLVKLATEKTKVEQKYEKLNREKNMVANQVIAFKRQSEKQLEQIRKLEDRERVLMAQLLILEKDLAAKTVTSDLHRRKVSELTQKQTDLVDKLDKLHAKFMEAEKMLADKMRIISDGASTQKRMSEKIEVLKRKIENQPKSAEQGDSYLQQENEDLKLHNELQVASVAEMHAYILQRVFG
;
A
#
# COMPACT_ATOMS: atom_id res chain seq x y z
N MET A 1 -18.28 -44.88 -0.05
CA MET A 1 -18.16 -43.67 -0.91
C MET A 1 -19.39 -42.76 -0.85
N LYS A 2 -20.57 -43.07 -1.42
CA LYS A 2 -21.70 -42.09 -1.52
C LYS A 2 -22.05 -41.32 -0.23
N ARG A 3 -22.11 -41.97 0.95
CA ARG A 3 -22.31 -41.27 2.24
C ARG A 3 -21.20 -40.28 2.62
N LEU A 4 -19.93 -40.57 2.31
CA LEU A 4 -18.81 -39.64 2.54
C LEU A 4 -18.88 -38.42 1.62
N LEU A 5 -19.28 -38.63 0.34
CA LEU A 5 -19.51 -37.54 -0.62
C LEU A 5 -20.63 -36.61 -0.16
N LEU A 6 -21.76 -37.18 0.30
CA LEU A 6 -22.89 -36.40 0.82
C LEU A 6 -22.52 -35.62 2.08
N ASN A 7 -21.77 -36.23 3.01
CA ASN A 7 -21.34 -35.57 4.25
C ASN A 7 -20.34 -34.42 3.98
N ASN A 8 -19.42 -34.61 3.01
CA ASN A 8 -18.50 -33.56 2.58
C ASN A 8 -19.25 -32.40 1.90
N GLN A 9 -20.26 -32.70 1.07
CA GLN A 9 -21.12 -31.69 0.45
C GLN A 9 -21.95 -30.90 1.48
N GLN A 10 -22.45 -31.56 2.54
CA GLN A 10 -23.11 -30.87 3.66
C GLN A 10 -22.11 -30.00 4.47
N GLN A 11 -20.88 -30.45 4.70
CA GLN A 11 -19.85 -29.62 5.32
C GLN A 11 -19.52 -28.37 4.48
N GLN A 12 -19.43 -28.49 3.16
CA GLN A 12 -19.22 -27.32 2.29
C GLN A 12 -20.40 -26.33 2.34
N GLN A 13 -21.65 -26.82 2.39
CA GLN A 13 -22.82 -25.94 2.54
C GLN A 13 -22.85 -25.25 3.92
N GLN A 14 -22.53 -25.96 5.00
CA GLN A 14 -22.42 -25.36 6.34
C GLN A 14 -21.29 -24.32 6.43
N GLN A 15 -20.13 -24.56 5.80
CA GLN A 15 -19.05 -23.57 5.73
C GLN A 15 -19.43 -22.32 4.93
N GLN A 16 -20.20 -22.47 3.85
CA GLN A 16 -20.70 -21.32 3.08
C GLN A 16 -21.73 -20.50 3.89
N GLN A 17 -22.62 -21.14 4.66
CA GLN A 17 -23.56 -20.43 5.53
C GLN A 17 -22.88 -19.75 6.73
N GLN A 18 -21.85 -20.37 7.32
CA GLN A 18 -21.03 -19.72 8.36
C GLN A 18 -20.23 -18.52 7.82
N GLN A 19 -19.91 -18.48 6.51
CA GLN A 19 -19.28 -17.32 5.89
C GLN A 19 -20.25 -16.18 5.52
N THR A 20 -21.57 -16.42 5.48
CA THR A 20 -22.55 -15.34 5.29
C THR A 20 -22.87 -14.60 6.58
N ASP A 21 -23.03 -15.31 7.69
CA ASP A 21 -23.54 -14.72 8.94
C ASP A 21 -22.52 -13.83 9.69
N VAL A 22 -21.23 -13.94 9.37
CA VAL A 22 -20.15 -13.18 10.02
C VAL A 22 -20.05 -11.72 9.54
N LYS A 23 -20.81 -11.29 8.52
CA LYS A 23 -20.71 -9.94 7.94
C LYS A 23 -21.56 -8.84 8.59
N ASP A 24 -22.59 -9.18 9.37
CA ASP A 24 -23.57 -8.20 9.89
C ASP A 24 -23.46 -7.95 11.41
N HIS A 25 -22.24 -7.65 11.91
CA HIS A 25 -22.02 -7.13 13.28
C HIS A 25 -20.97 -6.00 13.32
N PRO A 26 -21.36 -4.73 13.49
CA PRO A 26 -20.42 -3.62 13.71
C PRO A 26 -19.97 -3.54 15.19
N PRO A 27 -18.70 -3.16 15.48
CA PRO A 27 -18.17 -3.10 16.84
C PRO A 27 -18.71 -1.90 17.66
N LYS A 28 -18.83 -2.10 18.98
CA LYS A 28 -19.34 -1.09 19.94
C LYS A 28 -18.22 -0.38 20.74
N HIS A 29 -17.52 0.58 20.14
CA HIS A 29 -16.65 1.55 20.84
C HIS A 29 -16.59 2.86 20.04
N ALA A 30 -16.42 4.06 20.62
CA ALA A 30 -16.63 4.53 21.99
C ALA A 30 -16.99 6.03 21.92
N ARG A 31 -17.57 6.61 22.99
CA ARG A 31 -17.88 8.06 23.03
C ARG A 31 -16.63 8.87 23.37
N THR A 32 -16.17 9.72 22.46
CA THR A 32 -15.35 10.89 22.77
C THR A 32 -16.05 12.15 22.26
N SER A 33 -16.42 13.02 23.20
CA SER A 33 -17.00 14.33 22.91
C SER A 33 -15.90 15.36 22.69
N LEU A 34 -15.94 16.08 21.56
CA LEU A 34 -15.22 17.33 21.36
C LEU A 34 -16.14 18.35 20.68
N SER A 35 -15.82 19.63 20.85
CA SER A 35 -16.78 20.73 20.78
C SER A 35 -16.20 21.97 20.09
N HIS A 36 -17.11 22.86 19.68
CA HIS A 36 -16.84 24.20 19.10
C HIS A 36 -16.11 24.22 17.75
N GLY A 37 -16.14 25.39 17.09
CA GLY A 37 -15.51 25.62 15.78
C GLY A 37 -16.48 26.02 14.66
N GLY A 38 -17.47 26.87 14.92
CA GLY A 38 -18.29 27.48 13.87
C GLY A 38 -17.65 28.76 13.34
N VAL A 39 -17.37 28.82 12.04
CA VAL A 39 -17.00 30.04 11.31
C VAL A 39 -17.83 30.08 10.02
N HIS A 40 -18.63 31.13 9.86
CA HIS A 40 -19.09 31.53 8.53
C HIS A 40 -17.89 32.05 7.76
N ASP A 41 -17.82 31.78 6.45
CA ASP A 41 -17.80 32.95 5.57
C ASP A 41 -18.43 32.68 4.20
N ARG A 42 -18.81 33.78 3.55
CA ARG A 42 -19.25 33.82 2.16
C ARG A 42 -18.19 34.56 1.37
N GLU A 43 -17.78 34.04 0.23
CA GLU A 43 -17.23 34.89 -0.81
C GLU A 43 -17.77 34.54 -2.19
N LYS A 44 -17.89 35.57 -3.03
CA LYS A 44 -18.34 35.51 -4.41
C LYS A 44 -17.27 36.21 -5.24
N GLU A 45 -16.80 35.58 -6.30
CA GLU A 45 -16.57 36.16 -7.63
C GLU A 45 -16.16 34.99 -8.54
N ALA A 46 -16.73 34.76 -9.74
CA ALA A 46 -17.19 35.63 -10.83
C ALA A 46 -16.05 36.11 -11.74
N ALA A 47 -15.69 35.26 -12.71
CA ALA A 47 -14.97 35.62 -13.92
C ALA A 47 -15.69 35.01 -15.14
N GLN A 48 -15.66 35.70 -16.28
CA GLN A 48 -16.42 35.33 -17.49
C GLN A 48 -15.48 35.01 -18.67
N GLY A 49 -15.98 34.17 -19.59
CA GLY A 49 -15.39 33.94 -20.92
C GLY A 49 -14.87 32.50 -21.10
N GLY A 50 -15.15 31.80 -22.21
CA GLY A 50 -16.04 32.17 -23.33
C GLY A 50 -15.58 31.60 -24.67
N SER A 51 -16.01 30.38 -25.00
CA SER A 51 -15.91 29.81 -26.36
C SER A 51 -17.03 28.80 -26.61
N SER A 52 -17.25 28.38 -27.85
CA SER A 52 -18.57 27.99 -28.36
C SER A 52 -18.77 26.54 -28.78
N ASN A 53 -19.97 26.03 -28.47
CA ASN A 53 -20.70 24.93 -29.13
C ASN A 53 -20.15 23.49 -29.06
N PRO A 54 -20.96 22.45 -29.37
CA PRO A 54 -22.43 22.39 -29.42
C PRO A 54 -23.05 21.14 -28.74
N THR A 55 -23.97 21.28 -27.78
CA THR A 55 -24.87 20.17 -27.36
C THR A 55 -26.22 20.68 -26.82
N SER A 56 -26.99 21.37 -27.66
CA SER A 56 -28.36 21.80 -27.32
C SER A 56 -29.36 20.62 -27.46
N GLN A 57 -29.43 19.75 -26.45
CA GLN A 57 -30.52 18.74 -26.38
C GLN A 57 -30.78 18.09 -24.99
N VAL A 58 -30.36 18.70 -23.87
CA VAL A 58 -30.47 18.06 -22.52
C VAL A 58 -31.31 18.84 -21.50
N ASP A 59 -31.41 20.17 -21.60
CA ASP A 59 -32.04 20.99 -20.54
C ASP A 59 -33.58 20.89 -20.46
N ASP A 60 -34.26 20.44 -21.52
CA ASP A 60 -35.73 20.23 -21.57
C ASP A 60 -36.26 19.07 -20.67
N LEU A 61 -35.39 18.45 -19.86
CA LEU A 61 -35.76 17.34 -18.97
C LEU A 61 -36.06 17.74 -17.53
N VAL A 62 -35.74 18.96 -17.10
CA VAL A 62 -35.84 19.39 -15.68
C VAL A 62 -37.28 19.35 -15.14
N ASP A 63 -38.30 19.62 -15.96
CA ASP A 63 -39.70 19.63 -15.51
C ASP A 63 -40.39 18.24 -15.52
N LYS A 64 -39.76 17.18 -16.05
CA LYS A 64 -40.37 15.83 -16.08
C LYS A 64 -40.24 15.08 -14.74
N ASP A 65 -39.22 15.38 -13.94
CA ASP A 65 -38.98 14.72 -12.64
C ASP A 65 -40.10 14.95 -11.61
N LYS A 66 -40.96 15.97 -11.80
CA LYS A 66 -42.13 16.23 -10.94
C LYS A 66 -43.27 15.20 -11.09
N TYR A 67 -43.37 14.52 -12.23
CA TYR A 67 -44.55 13.71 -12.56
C TYR A 67 -44.41 12.21 -12.27
N LEU A 68 -43.23 11.73 -11.90
CA LEU A 68 -43.00 10.30 -11.60
C LEU A 68 -43.26 9.91 -10.13
N LEU A 69 -43.84 10.81 -9.34
CA LEU A 69 -44.12 10.64 -7.90
C LEU A 69 -45.62 10.64 -7.57
N LEU A 70 -46.47 10.20 -8.51
CA LEU A 70 -47.82 9.77 -8.18
C LEU A 70 -47.76 8.52 -7.29
N SER A 71 -48.60 8.47 -6.25
CA SER A 71 -48.60 7.39 -5.27
C SER A 71 -48.94 6.02 -5.89
N ASP A 72 -47.96 5.12 -5.95
CA ASP A 72 -48.25 3.69 -5.90
C ASP A 72 -48.96 3.40 -4.55
N PRO A 73 -50.05 2.62 -4.53
CA PRO A 73 -50.71 2.24 -3.28
C PRO A 73 -49.93 1.16 -2.49
N ASP A 74 -48.90 0.56 -3.09
CA ASP A 74 -48.08 -0.49 -2.48
C ASP A 74 -46.74 0.09 -1.97
N PRO A 75 -46.48 0.06 -0.64
CA PRO A 75 -45.22 0.57 -0.10
C PRO A 75 -43.99 -0.19 -0.58
N VAL A 76 -44.13 -1.44 -1.05
CA VAL A 76 -43.03 -2.27 -1.56
C VAL A 76 -42.58 -1.76 -2.93
N THR A 77 -43.51 -1.46 -3.85
CA THR A 77 -43.14 -0.91 -5.17
C THR A 77 -42.59 0.52 -5.04
N ALA A 78 -43.16 1.33 -4.14
CA ALA A 78 -42.63 2.64 -3.80
C ALA A 78 -41.20 2.55 -3.24
N PHE A 79 -40.90 1.59 -2.35
CA PHE A 79 -39.54 1.37 -1.84
C PHE A 79 -38.56 0.92 -2.94
N GLN A 80 -38.98 0.00 -3.82
CA GLN A 80 -38.16 -0.47 -4.94
C GLN A 80 -37.86 0.65 -5.95
N LYS A 81 -38.86 1.46 -6.34
CA LYS A 81 -38.68 2.65 -7.18
C LYS A 81 -37.72 3.66 -6.54
N ASN A 82 -37.85 3.93 -5.25
CA ASN A 82 -36.93 4.80 -4.50
C ASN A 82 -35.49 4.23 -4.42
N ALA A 83 -35.33 2.91 -4.27
CA ALA A 83 -34.02 2.26 -4.26
C ALA A 83 -33.34 2.33 -5.65
N LEU A 84 -34.09 2.12 -6.73
CA LEU A 84 -33.61 2.30 -8.10
C LEU A 84 -33.24 3.77 -8.38
N TYR A 85 -34.06 4.73 -7.95
CA TYR A 85 -33.78 6.16 -8.11
C TYR A 85 -32.51 6.61 -7.37
N ARG A 86 -32.29 6.13 -6.13
CA ARG A 86 -31.03 6.34 -5.41
C ARG A 86 -29.83 5.79 -6.17
N ARG A 87 -29.94 4.58 -6.71
CA ARG A 87 -28.86 3.94 -7.50
C ARG A 87 -28.59 4.68 -8.81
N LEU A 88 -29.63 5.24 -9.45
CA LEU A 88 -29.51 6.05 -10.67
C LEU A 88 -28.86 7.41 -10.37
N LEU A 89 -29.16 8.03 -9.22
CA LEU A 89 -28.43 9.20 -8.72
C LEU A 89 -26.96 8.89 -8.41
N GLU A 90 -26.65 7.75 -7.77
CA GLU A 90 -25.26 7.32 -7.54
C GLU A 90 -24.52 7.10 -8.88
N TYR A 91 -25.16 6.51 -9.90
CA TYR A 91 -24.58 6.41 -11.25
C TYR A 91 -24.40 7.78 -11.92
N ARG A 92 -25.34 8.73 -11.76
CA ARG A 92 -25.21 10.09 -12.31
C ARG A 92 -24.04 10.85 -11.67
N ARG A 93 -23.82 10.71 -10.36
CA ARG A 93 -22.65 11.30 -9.68
C ARG A 93 -21.36 10.61 -10.12
N LEU A 94 -21.35 9.29 -10.21
CA LEU A 94 -20.18 8.54 -10.70
C LEU A 94 -19.82 8.91 -12.15
N LEU A 95 -20.79 9.22 -13.01
CA LEU A 95 -20.53 9.78 -14.34
C LEU A 95 -19.79 11.12 -14.24
N ILE A 96 -20.33 12.07 -13.45
CA ILE A 96 -19.74 13.41 -13.26
C ILE A 96 -18.33 13.31 -12.66
N ASP A 97 -18.12 12.51 -11.60
CA ASP A 97 -16.79 12.29 -11.00
C ASP A 97 -15.80 11.68 -12.02
N LYS A 98 -16.28 10.94 -13.04
CA LYS A 98 -15.45 10.40 -14.13
C LYS A 98 -15.19 11.41 -15.24
N ASP A 99 -16.15 12.25 -15.59
CA ASP A 99 -15.96 13.35 -16.55
C ASP A 99 -15.00 14.41 -15.97
N GLU A 100 -15.11 14.72 -14.68
CA GLU A 100 -14.12 15.52 -13.92
C GLU A 100 -12.74 14.84 -13.92
N SER A 101 -12.67 13.52 -13.71
CA SER A 101 -11.40 12.77 -13.79
C SER A 101 -10.77 12.81 -15.19
N ILE A 102 -11.57 12.73 -16.25
CA ILE A 102 -11.12 12.81 -17.65
C ILE A 102 -10.62 14.24 -17.95
N SER A 103 -11.33 15.26 -17.49
CA SER A 103 -10.96 16.67 -17.65
C SER A 103 -9.66 17.01 -16.88
N ALA A 104 -9.49 16.48 -15.67
CA ALA A 104 -8.24 16.59 -14.91
C ALA A 104 -7.07 15.87 -15.60
N LEU A 105 -7.32 14.72 -16.23
CA LEU A 105 -6.31 14.01 -17.02
C LEU A 105 -5.93 14.75 -18.31
N SER A 106 -6.89 15.37 -19.01
CA SER A 106 -6.59 16.16 -20.22
C SER A 106 -5.84 17.45 -19.88
N ALA A 107 -6.22 18.16 -18.83
CA ALA A 107 -5.48 19.30 -18.30
C ALA A 107 -4.04 18.90 -17.88
N LYS A 108 -3.87 17.72 -17.27
CA LYS A 108 -2.55 17.19 -16.94
C LYS A 108 -1.73 16.84 -18.20
N CYS A 109 -2.34 16.28 -19.23
CA CYS A 109 -1.68 16.06 -20.52
C CYS A 109 -1.27 17.37 -21.22
N ALA A 110 -2.08 18.42 -21.12
CA ALA A 110 -1.70 19.77 -21.56
C ALA A 110 -0.46 20.26 -20.80
N SER A 111 -0.47 20.21 -19.46
CA SER A 111 0.69 20.63 -18.64
C SER A 111 1.98 19.84 -18.92
N TYR A 112 1.89 18.57 -19.30
CA TYR A 112 3.04 17.79 -19.76
C TYR A 112 3.51 18.19 -21.16
N THR A 113 2.60 18.61 -22.05
CA THR A 113 2.93 19.15 -23.37
C THR A 113 3.64 20.49 -23.23
N ASP A 114 3.12 21.39 -22.39
CA ASP A 114 3.73 22.68 -22.05
C ASP A 114 5.12 22.49 -21.42
N ALA A 115 5.27 21.54 -20.48
CA ALA A 115 6.54 21.24 -19.85
C ALA A 115 7.57 20.67 -20.85
N VAL A 116 7.15 19.82 -21.79
CA VAL A 116 8.03 19.33 -22.87
C VAL A 116 8.42 20.47 -23.81
N GLN A 117 7.50 21.37 -24.15
CA GLN A 117 7.78 22.55 -24.97
C GLN A 117 8.75 23.52 -24.27
N ALA A 118 8.60 23.74 -22.97
CA ALA A 118 9.54 24.50 -22.15
C ALA A 118 10.92 23.83 -22.10
N CYS A 119 10.99 22.50 -21.95
CA CYS A 119 12.26 21.77 -22.07
C CYS A 119 12.90 21.98 -23.44
N ILE A 120 12.15 21.88 -24.55
CA ILE A 120 12.66 22.12 -25.91
C ILE A 120 13.19 23.56 -26.06
N GLN A 121 12.54 24.56 -25.45
CA GLN A 121 13.01 25.95 -25.44
C GLN A 121 14.31 26.12 -24.63
N CYS A 122 14.39 25.59 -23.41
CA CYS A 122 15.63 25.63 -22.62
C CYS A 122 16.79 24.92 -23.33
N LEU A 123 16.51 23.81 -24.00
CA LEU A 123 17.48 23.05 -24.79
C LEU A 123 17.95 23.87 -26.02
N ALA A 124 17.03 24.55 -26.72
CA ALA A 124 17.39 25.44 -27.83
C ALA A 124 18.33 26.58 -27.39
N LEU A 125 18.06 27.22 -26.24
CA LEU A 125 18.93 28.26 -25.67
C LEU A 125 20.33 27.71 -25.34
N VAL A 126 20.44 26.52 -24.75
CA VAL A 126 21.74 25.87 -24.50
C VAL A 126 22.51 25.59 -25.81
N SER A 127 21.81 25.33 -26.92
CA SER A 127 22.44 25.20 -28.24
C SER A 127 22.94 26.54 -28.80
N GLU A 128 22.31 27.65 -28.44
CA GLU A 128 22.68 29.02 -28.84
C GLU A 128 23.88 29.51 -28.02
N ASP A 129 23.87 29.29 -26.69
CA ASP A 129 25.01 29.54 -25.79
C ASP A 129 26.27 28.76 -26.21
N ILE A 130 26.13 27.47 -26.54
CA ILE A 130 27.23 26.65 -27.07
C ILE A 130 27.70 27.17 -28.44
N GLY A 131 26.83 27.77 -29.24
CA GLY A 131 27.21 28.46 -30.47
C GLY A 131 28.06 29.70 -30.19
N ALA A 132 27.59 30.59 -29.30
CA ALA A 132 28.27 31.83 -28.93
C ALA A 132 29.66 31.60 -28.29
N LEU A 133 29.85 30.47 -27.60
CA LEU A 133 31.14 30.06 -27.04
C LEU A 133 32.14 29.47 -28.07
N ASN A 134 31.69 29.12 -29.27
CA ASN A 134 32.55 28.66 -30.38
C ASN A 134 32.89 29.82 -31.32
N SER A 135 33.54 30.86 -30.81
CA SER A 135 33.89 32.09 -31.57
C SER A 135 35.05 31.85 -32.58
N SER A 136 34.75 31.13 -33.65
CA SER A 136 35.59 30.92 -34.84
C SER A 136 34.66 30.72 -36.05
N ASP A 137 34.74 31.60 -37.05
CA ASP A 137 33.66 31.81 -38.04
C ASP A 137 33.36 30.63 -39.01
N ASP A 138 34.11 29.53 -38.97
CA ASP A 138 34.04 28.42 -39.94
C ASP A 138 32.94 27.36 -39.67
N ILE A 139 31.90 27.68 -38.88
CA ILE A 139 30.74 26.78 -38.71
C ILE A 139 29.43 27.55 -38.91
N SER A 140 28.92 27.49 -40.14
CA SER A 140 27.50 27.77 -40.44
C SER A 140 26.63 26.70 -39.76
N THR A 141 26.23 26.94 -38.51
CA THR A 141 25.21 26.14 -37.84
C THR A 141 23.84 26.50 -38.40
N ASP A 142 23.13 25.50 -38.91
CA ASP A 142 21.90 25.73 -39.66
C ASP A 142 20.76 26.19 -38.74
N SER A 143 20.65 27.51 -38.53
CA SER A 143 19.59 28.14 -37.72
C SER A 143 18.19 27.80 -38.24
N ALA A 144 18.08 27.38 -39.51
CA ALA A 144 16.85 26.83 -40.08
C ALA A 144 16.44 25.50 -39.42
N PHE A 145 17.37 24.62 -39.05
CA PHE A 145 17.05 23.33 -38.41
C PHE A 145 16.51 23.49 -36.99
N VAL A 146 17.09 24.41 -36.20
CA VAL A 146 16.59 24.71 -34.84
C VAL A 146 15.21 25.38 -34.90
N ARG A 147 14.97 26.26 -35.89
CA ARG A 147 13.64 26.83 -36.16
C ARG A 147 12.64 25.80 -36.68
N ALA A 148 13.08 24.82 -37.48
CA ALA A 148 12.23 23.73 -37.92
C ALA A 148 11.73 22.89 -36.72
N ILE A 149 12.60 22.55 -35.77
CA ILE A 149 12.21 21.81 -34.55
C ILE A 149 11.18 22.59 -33.72
N THR A 150 11.35 23.91 -33.53
CA THR A 150 10.40 24.72 -32.76
C THR A 150 9.07 24.92 -33.48
N LEU A 151 9.03 25.04 -34.81
CA LEU A 151 7.76 25.08 -35.55
C LEU A 151 7.07 23.70 -35.65
N SER A 152 7.81 22.60 -35.87
CA SER A 152 7.25 21.25 -35.94
C SER A 152 6.67 20.74 -34.62
N SER A 153 7.06 21.35 -33.50
CA SER A 153 6.50 21.03 -32.18
C SER A 153 5.09 21.63 -31.98
N SER A 154 4.75 22.72 -32.67
CA SER A 154 3.48 23.45 -32.53
C SER A 154 2.25 22.72 -33.09
N SER A 155 2.45 21.63 -33.83
CA SER A 155 1.42 20.89 -34.56
C SER A 155 1.50 19.37 -34.37
N ALA A 156 2.09 18.93 -33.25
CA ALA A 156 2.36 17.53 -32.93
C ALA A 156 1.11 16.72 -32.48
N SER A 157 0.10 16.62 -33.34
CA SER A 157 -1.02 15.67 -33.18
C SER A 157 -0.67 14.22 -33.51
N SER A 158 0.61 13.94 -33.80
CA SER A 158 1.16 12.60 -34.06
C SER A 158 2.38 12.33 -33.15
N SER A 159 2.33 11.26 -32.37
CA SER A 159 3.24 10.99 -31.25
C SER A 159 4.52 10.24 -31.62
N SER A 160 4.82 10.05 -32.91
CA SER A 160 5.88 9.15 -33.39
C SER A 160 7.18 9.83 -33.86
N SER A 161 7.16 11.12 -34.21
CA SER A 161 8.31 11.82 -34.84
C SER A 161 9.25 12.53 -33.86
N VAL A 162 8.73 12.93 -32.69
CA VAL A 162 9.49 13.62 -31.63
C VAL A 162 10.77 12.88 -31.16
N PRO A 163 10.83 11.54 -31.01
CA PRO A 163 12.06 10.90 -30.54
C PRO A 163 13.23 10.99 -31.55
N GLU A 164 12.98 10.97 -32.87
CA GLU A 164 14.06 11.01 -33.86
C GLU A 164 14.72 12.40 -33.96
N SER A 165 13.92 13.47 -33.91
CA SER A 165 14.46 14.84 -33.92
C SER A 165 15.30 15.13 -32.67
N LEU A 166 14.88 14.65 -31.49
CA LEU A 166 15.66 14.73 -30.26
C LEU A 166 16.96 13.92 -30.31
N ILE A 167 16.97 12.74 -30.97
CA ILE A 167 18.19 11.93 -31.17
C ILE A 167 19.17 12.66 -32.10
N SER A 168 18.69 13.22 -33.21
CA SER A 168 19.52 14.02 -34.14
C SER A 168 20.13 15.23 -33.43
N TRP A 169 19.31 15.99 -32.72
CA TRP A 169 19.72 17.18 -31.97
C TRP A 169 20.75 16.84 -30.86
N ARG A 170 20.53 15.74 -30.12
CA ARG A 170 21.50 15.20 -29.14
C ARG A 170 22.86 14.90 -29.79
N SER A 171 22.89 14.32 -30.99
CA SER A 171 24.16 14.02 -31.67
C SER A 171 24.91 15.29 -32.10
N SER A 172 24.18 16.33 -32.50
CA SER A 172 24.75 17.64 -32.85
C SER A 172 25.43 18.30 -31.64
N ILE A 173 24.75 18.40 -30.48
CA ILE A 173 25.37 18.94 -29.25
C ILE A 173 26.52 18.06 -28.79
N GLN A 174 26.41 16.73 -28.86
CA GLN A 174 27.51 15.83 -28.47
C GLN A 174 28.75 16.06 -29.35
N SER A 175 28.59 16.43 -30.64
CA SER A 175 29.68 16.85 -31.52
C SER A 175 30.27 18.21 -31.13
N SER A 176 29.44 19.24 -30.90
CA SER A 176 29.90 20.57 -30.49
C SER A 176 30.58 20.58 -29.12
N MET A 177 30.07 19.80 -28.16
CA MET A 177 30.73 19.60 -26.86
C MET A 177 32.05 18.84 -27.01
N ALA A 178 32.14 17.84 -27.90
CA ALA A 178 33.41 17.13 -28.15
C ALA A 178 34.48 18.08 -28.75
N LYS A 179 34.08 19.03 -29.62
CA LYS A 179 34.94 20.09 -30.15
C LYS A 179 35.41 21.06 -29.05
N LEU A 180 34.51 21.54 -28.20
CA LEU A 180 34.87 22.38 -27.04
C LEU A 180 35.82 21.65 -26.08
N VAL A 181 35.55 20.38 -25.77
CA VAL A 181 36.44 19.56 -24.92
C VAL A 181 37.79 19.33 -25.58
N SER A 182 37.89 19.19 -26.91
CA SER A 182 39.18 19.09 -27.59
C SER A 182 39.96 20.42 -27.57
N HIS A 183 39.28 21.57 -27.70
CA HIS A 183 39.89 22.90 -27.52
C HIS A 183 40.36 23.19 -26.09
N ILE A 184 39.60 22.75 -25.08
CA ILE A 184 40.02 22.82 -23.67
C ILE A 184 41.23 21.91 -23.41
N LYS A 185 41.32 20.77 -24.11
CA LYS A 185 42.42 19.81 -24.01
C LYS A 185 43.67 20.18 -24.83
N SER A 186 43.55 21.01 -25.87
CA SER A 186 44.69 21.59 -26.58
C SER A 186 45.23 22.85 -25.89
N SER A 187 44.40 23.56 -25.12
CA SER A 187 44.81 24.72 -24.31
C SER A 187 45.30 24.39 -22.90
N SER A 188 45.33 23.11 -22.50
CA SER A 188 45.81 22.66 -21.17
C SER A 188 47.35 22.53 -21.09
N ALA A 189 48.09 23.49 -21.65
CA ALA A 189 49.55 23.49 -21.76
C ALA A 189 50.18 24.76 -21.13
N SER A 190 49.72 25.15 -19.94
CA SER A 190 50.34 26.16 -19.09
C SER A 190 49.95 25.96 -17.61
N ASP A 191 50.76 26.47 -16.68
CA ASP A 191 50.70 26.17 -15.24
C ASP A 191 49.48 26.74 -14.47
N ALA A 192 48.49 27.30 -15.17
CA ALA A 192 47.19 27.68 -14.60
C ALA A 192 46.30 26.46 -14.25
N SER A 193 46.83 25.24 -14.33
CA SER A 193 46.09 23.98 -14.19
C SER A 193 45.66 23.70 -12.75
N SER A 194 46.53 23.84 -11.75
CA SER A 194 46.21 23.59 -10.34
C SER A 194 45.13 24.55 -9.83
N ASP A 195 45.33 25.85 -9.98
CA ASP A 195 44.43 26.89 -9.49
C ASP A 195 43.04 26.85 -10.18
N ARG A 196 42.97 26.33 -11.43
CA ARG A 196 41.69 25.96 -12.08
C ARG A 196 41.09 24.66 -11.54
N LEU A 197 41.90 23.65 -11.23
CA LEU A 197 41.44 22.38 -10.64
C LEU A 197 40.81 22.63 -9.27
N ASP A 198 41.44 23.43 -8.41
CA ASP A 198 40.94 23.78 -7.09
C ASP A 198 39.62 24.56 -7.16
N LYS A 199 39.50 25.52 -8.09
CA LYS A 199 38.26 26.27 -8.33
C LYS A 199 37.16 25.39 -8.92
N LEU A 200 37.49 24.42 -9.78
CA LEU A 200 36.55 23.43 -10.30
C LEU A 200 36.08 22.48 -9.19
N GLN A 201 36.98 22.00 -8.32
CA GLN A 201 36.68 21.15 -7.17
C GLN A 201 35.79 21.87 -6.15
N ALA A 202 36.06 23.15 -5.87
CA ALA A 202 35.20 24.00 -5.05
C ALA A 202 33.80 24.18 -5.67
N ARG A 203 33.70 24.40 -6.99
CA ARG A 203 32.39 24.50 -7.67
C ARG A 203 31.65 23.16 -7.71
N VAL A 204 32.34 22.04 -7.87
CA VAL A 204 31.75 20.69 -7.75
C VAL A 204 31.22 20.45 -6.33
N HIS A 205 31.94 20.87 -5.29
CA HIS A 205 31.46 20.75 -3.91
C HIS A 205 30.24 21.65 -3.64
N SER A 206 30.27 22.91 -4.13
CA SER A 206 29.12 23.82 -4.12
C SER A 206 27.90 23.20 -4.82
N LEU A 207 28.05 22.68 -6.03
CA LEU A 207 26.98 22.02 -6.78
C LEU A 207 26.48 20.73 -6.10
N ALA A 208 27.34 20.00 -5.39
CA ALA A 208 26.94 18.83 -4.62
C ALA A 208 26.06 19.20 -3.41
N ILE A 209 26.38 20.29 -2.71
CA ILE A 209 25.56 20.85 -1.62
C ILE A 209 24.22 21.36 -2.17
N GLU A 210 24.26 22.11 -3.27
CA GLU A 210 23.08 22.64 -3.97
C GLU A 210 22.14 21.50 -4.44
N ASN A 211 22.70 20.43 -5.01
CA ASN A 211 21.97 19.24 -5.43
C ASN A 211 21.40 18.45 -4.22
N ALA A 212 22.09 18.42 -3.08
CA ALA A 212 21.57 17.85 -1.84
C ALA A 212 20.41 18.67 -1.25
N GLN A 213 20.49 20.01 -1.31
CA GLN A 213 19.41 20.91 -0.91
C GLN A 213 18.18 20.76 -1.81
N PHE A 214 18.35 20.70 -3.14
CA PHE A 214 17.24 20.43 -4.06
C PHE A 214 16.62 19.03 -3.84
N LYS A 215 17.41 18.01 -3.51
CA LYS A 215 16.89 16.68 -3.12
C LYS A 215 16.10 16.72 -1.81
N ALA A 216 16.58 17.44 -0.80
CA ALA A 216 15.85 17.62 0.46
C ALA A 216 14.53 18.37 0.26
N SER A 217 14.54 19.45 -0.53
CA SER A 217 13.34 20.20 -0.91
C SER A 217 12.36 19.34 -1.72
N SER A 218 12.85 18.59 -2.71
CA SER A 218 12.02 17.65 -3.48
C SER A 218 11.41 16.54 -2.61
N ALA A 219 12.15 16.01 -1.63
CA ALA A 219 11.63 15.06 -0.65
C ALA A 219 10.54 15.70 0.23
N GLN A 220 10.76 16.91 0.73
CA GLN A 220 9.77 17.66 1.52
C GLN A 220 8.48 17.94 0.73
N GLN A 221 8.60 18.37 -0.53
CA GLN A 221 7.43 18.56 -1.41
C GLN A 221 6.72 17.24 -1.71
N SER A 222 7.45 16.12 -1.85
CA SER A 222 6.84 14.80 -2.03
C SER A 222 6.08 14.31 -0.79
N SER A 223 6.57 14.62 0.42
CA SER A 223 5.81 14.40 1.68
C SER A 223 4.54 15.23 1.68
N ARG A 224 4.65 16.53 1.35
CA ARG A 224 3.49 17.43 1.37
C ARG A 224 2.43 17.05 0.34
N ILE A 225 2.81 16.52 -0.82
CA ILE A 225 1.89 15.95 -1.81
C ILE A 225 1.21 14.70 -1.27
N ALA A 226 1.91 13.80 -0.57
CA ALA A 226 1.32 12.62 0.04
C ALA A 226 0.33 12.97 1.17
N GLU A 227 0.68 13.92 2.03
CA GLU A 227 -0.22 14.47 3.06
C GLU A 227 -1.51 15.03 2.43
N LEU A 228 -1.36 15.90 1.42
CA LEU A 228 -2.51 16.49 0.70
C LEU A 228 -3.35 15.45 -0.06
N GLN A 229 -2.76 14.32 -0.47
CA GLN A 229 -3.51 13.18 -1.04
C GLN A 229 -4.33 12.46 0.03
N THR A 230 -3.78 12.21 1.23
CA THR A 230 -4.55 11.64 2.33
C THR A 230 -5.64 12.58 2.87
N ASP A 231 -5.38 13.90 2.88
CA ASP A 231 -6.37 14.92 3.20
C ASP A 231 -7.51 14.94 2.15
N LEU A 232 -7.16 14.82 0.86
CA LEU A 232 -8.14 14.74 -0.24
C LEU A 232 -9.02 13.48 -0.12
N GLU A 233 -8.42 12.30 0.08
CA GLU A 233 -9.15 11.03 0.20
C GLU A 233 -10.10 11.03 1.40
N THR A 234 -9.66 11.52 2.56
CA THR A 234 -10.51 11.63 3.75
C THR A 234 -11.64 12.65 3.55
N CYS A 235 -11.37 13.79 2.89
CA CYS A 235 -12.41 14.76 2.50
C CYS A 235 -13.41 14.19 1.49
N GLN A 236 -12.98 13.37 0.53
CA GLN A 236 -13.88 12.69 -0.43
C GLN A 236 -14.80 11.68 0.27
N VAL A 237 -14.27 10.87 1.20
CA VAL A 237 -15.07 9.95 2.03
C VAL A 237 -16.06 10.75 2.92
N ALA A 238 -15.65 11.89 3.45
CA ALA A 238 -16.56 12.79 4.17
C ALA A 238 -17.67 13.36 3.26
N ARG A 239 -17.35 13.81 2.03
CA ARG A 239 -18.33 14.28 1.03
C ARG A 239 -19.37 13.20 0.73
N VAL A 240 -18.93 12.01 0.34
CA VAL A 240 -19.82 10.89 -0.02
C VAL A 240 -20.69 10.43 1.16
N THR A 241 -20.17 10.42 2.39
CA THR A 241 -20.96 10.07 3.57
C THR A 241 -21.91 11.18 4.03
N ALA A 242 -21.60 12.45 3.77
CA ALA A 242 -22.52 13.57 3.99
C ALA A 242 -23.65 13.59 2.94
N GLU A 243 -23.34 13.44 1.66
CA GLU A 243 -24.30 13.28 0.57
C GLU A 243 -25.30 12.14 0.86
N ARG A 244 -24.79 10.95 1.22
CA ARG A 244 -25.62 9.79 1.56
C ARG A 244 -26.50 9.99 2.81
N LYS A 245 -26.21 10.97 3.67
CA LYS A 245 -27.12 11.40 4.76
C LYS A 245 -28.16 12.40 4.23
N TYR A 246 -27.74 13.38 3.42
CA TYR A 246 -28.64 14.33 2.78
C TYR A 246 -29.71 13.65 1.91
N ASP A 247 -29.33 12.68 1.07
CA ASP A 247 -30.28 11.95 0.21
C ASP A 247 -31.30 11.14 1.01
N ARG A 248 -30.88 10.57 2.15
CA ARG A 248 -31.80 9.88 3.09
C ARG A 248 -32.78 10.85 3.72
N LEU A 249 -32.30 12.01 4.19
CA LEU A 249 -33.12 13.05 4.82
C LEU A 249 -34.11 13.67 3.82
N LYS A 250 -33.65 14.00 2.61
CA LYS A 250 -34.49 14.57 1.53
C LYS A 250 -35.65 13.63 1.15
N LEU A 251 -35.38 12.33 1.04
CA LEU A 251 -36.42 11.32 0.75
C LEU A 251 -37.29 10.99 1.97
N SER A 252 -36.76 11.08 3.19
CA SER A 252 -37.57 10.96 4.42
C SER A 252 -38.55 12.12 4.56
N LEU A 253 -38.10 13.35 4.25
CA LEU A 253 -38.93 14.56 4.31
C LEU A 253 -40.03 14.53 3.24
N ALA A 254 -39.71 14.07 2.02
CA ALA A 254 -40.70 13.84 0.97
C ALA A 254 -41.74 12.77 1.36
N GLY A 255 -41.33 11.68 2.02
CA GLY A 255 -42.24 10.65 2.52
C GLY A 255 -43.16 11.13 3.65
N GLN A 256 -42.65 11.94 4.58
CA GLN A 256 -43.44 12.47 5.70
C GLN A 256 -44.41 13.59 5.28
N ALA A 257 -44.12 14.33 4.20
CA ALA A 257 -45.02 15.34 3.67
C ALA A 257 -46.35 14.79 3.11
N ALA A 258 -46.44 13.48 2.83
CA ALA A 258 -47.64 12.84 2.30
C ALA A 258 -48.68 12.44 3.38
N TYR A 259 -48.28 12.35 4.65
CA TYR A 259 -49.13 11.85 5.75
C TYR A 259 -48.90 12.64 7.06
N ALA A 260 -49.40 13.88 7.12
CA ALA A 260 -49.35 14.71 8.32
C ALA A 260 -50.59 15.62 8.48
N THR A 261 -51.65 15.10 9.08
CA THR A 261 -52.74 15.92 9.66
C THR A 261 -52.32 16.46 11.05
N PRO A 262 -52.68 17.70 11.43
CA PRO A 262 -52.20 18.31 12.68
C PRO A 262 -52.95 17.80 13.92
N GLY A 263 -52.24 17.42 14.99
CA GLY A 263 -52.87 16.94 16.23
C GLY A 263 -51.95 16.63 17.43
N THR A 264 -51.61 17.66 18.21
CA THR A 264 -51.76 17.69 19.70
C THR A 264 -50.90 16.81 20.65
N SER A 265 -50.08 17.51 21.46
CA SER A 265 -49.82 17.34 22.93
C SER A 265 -48.60 16.56 23.51
N SER A 266 -48.27 17.02 24.73
CA SER A 266 -47.43 16.46 25.83
C SER A 266 -45.91 16.41 25.62
N THR A 267 -45.04 17.19 26.30
CA THR A 267 -44.83 17.56 27.73
C THR A 267 -44.15 16.51 28.60
N ASN A 268 -42.96 16.84 29.14
CA ASN A 268 -42.69 16.87 30.59
C ASN A 268 -41.33 17.53 30.90
N ASN A 269 -41.16 17.97 32.15
CA ASN A 269 -40.03 18.79 32.62
C ASN A 269 -38.85 17.96 33.15
N ALA A 270 -37.71 18.65 33.36
CA ALA A 270 -36.58 18.17 34.15
C ALA A 270 -36.52 18.92 35.50
N ASP A 271 -35.93 18.32 36.53
CA ASP A 271 -35.76 18.96 37.84
C ASP A 271 -34.53 18.44 38.63
N LEU A 272 -34.13 19.19 39.65
CA LEU A 272 -32.96 19.03 40.57
C LEU A 272 -33.41 19.48 42.00
N PRO A 273 -32.61 19.48 43.10
CA PRO A 273 -31.32 18.83 43.44
C PRO A 273 -31.31 18.21 44.89
N GLN A 274 -30.10 17.99 45.44
CA GLN A 274 -29.69 18.02 46.88
C GLN A 274 -29.88 16.80 47.81
N THR A 275 -28.93 16.69 48.77
CA THR A 275 -28.78 15.60 49.78
C THR A 275 -28.03 16.07 51.05
N ILE A 276 -28.60 15.87 52.24
CA ILE A 276 -27.94 15.73 53.57
C ILE A 276 -28.92 14.94 54.50
N PRO A 277 -28.50 14.13 55.49
CA PRO A 277 -27.91 14.55 56.79
C PRO A 277 -26.84 13.52 57.29
N SER A 278 -26.44 13.26 58.55
CA SER A 278 -26.70 13.78 59.93
C SER A 278 -25.63 13.23 60.93
N ASN A 279 -25.34 13.96 62.03
CA ASN A 279 -25.16 13.49 63.45
C ASN A 279 -24.22 12.29 63.84
N ASN A 280 -23.83 12.01 65.10
CA ASN A 280 -23.69 12.73 66.39
C ASN A 280 -23.15 11.74 67.48
N VAL A 281 -22.24 12.13 68.40
CA VAL A 281 -22.01 11.52 69.74
C VAL A 281 -21.58 12.62 70.74
N ASN A 282 -21.86 12.45 72.05
CA ASN A 282 -21.97 13.54 73.05
C ASN A 282 -21.42 13.18 74.47
N SER A 283 -21.49 14.13 75.44
CA SER A 283 -21.26 14.02 76.92
C SER A 283 -19.80 14.25 77.40
N THR A 284 -19.43 14.88 78.55
CA THR A 284 -20.08 15.42 79.79
C THR A 284 -19.14 16.49 80.44
N GLY A 285 -19.46 17.47 81.32
CA GLY A 285 -20.73 18.07 81.80
C GLY A 285 -20.72 18.53 83.29
N GLY A 286 -20.54 19.84 83.61
CA GLY A 286 -20.69 20.48 84.96
C GLY A 286 -19.44 21.24 85.49
N SER A 287 -19.46 22.05 86.58
CA SER A 287 -20.55 22.70 87.35
C SER A 287 -20.05 23.76 88.40
N THR A 288 -20.88 24.78 88.71
CA THR A 288 -20.98 25.60 89.98
C THR A 288 -19.78 26.36 90.62
N ASP A 289 -19.57 27.62 90.23
CA ASP A 289 -19.91 28.91 90.92
C ASP A 289 -19.36 29.43 92.31
N GLN A 290 -19.25 30.78 92.40
CA GLN A 290 -19.33 31.77 93.51
C GLN A 290 -18.23 32.11 94.60
N THR A 291 -17.59 33.29 94.40
CA THR A 291 -17.38 34.49 95.30
C THR A 291 -16.63 34.56 96.68
N LEU A 292 -15.70 35.55 96.74
CA LEU A 292 -15.34 36.57 97.79
C LEU A 292 -15.11 36.25 99.31
N GLY A 293 -14.07 36.87 99.92
CA GLY A 293 -13.97 37.15 101.38
C GLY A 293 -12.60 37.62 101.93
N THR A 294 -12.55 38.70 102.74
CA THR A 294 -11.40 39.28 103.51
C THR A 294 -11.91 40.22 104.63
N PRO A 295 -11.11 40.73 105.62
CA PRO A 295 -9.78 40.33 106.13
C PRO A 295 -9.89 39.71 107.57
N PRO A 296 -9.59 40.29 108.78
CA PRO A 296 -9.00 41.56 109.26
C PRO A 296 -7.74 41.41 110.19
N ASN A 297 -7.51 42.33 111.15
CA ASN A 297 -6.35 42.50 112.06
C ASN A 297 -6.60 42.11 113.55
N GLY A 298 -5.51 41.94 114.34
CA GLY A 298 -5.45 42.09 115.82
C GLY A 298 -4.18 41.41 116.40
N VAL A 299 -3.15 42.01 117.06
CA VAL A 299 -2.96 43.17 117.98
C VAL A 299 -3.30 42.84 119.46
N SER A 300 -2.40 42.95 120.46
CA SER A 300 -0.92 43.08 120.53
C SER A 300 -0.40 42.92 121.98
N ASP A 301 0.85 42.48 122.22
CA ASP A 301 1.53 42.41 123.54
C ASP A 301 3.05 42.74 123.44
N GLY A 302 3.38 44.01 123.18
CA GLY A 302 4.49 44.40 122.29
C GLY A 302 5.96 44.29 122.73
N GLU A 303 6.35 43.76 123.89
CA GLU A 303 7.77 43.79 124.34
C GLU A 303 8.39 42.40 124.58
N GLU A 304 7.80 41.55 125.44
CA GLU A 304 8.25 40.15 125.50
C GLU A 304 7.89 39.39 124.20
N MET A 305 6.72 39.67 123.61
CA MET A 305 6.38 39.11 122.31
C MET A 305 7.20 39.71 121.17
N THR A 306 7.83 40.89 121.27
CA THR A 306 8.74 41.33 120.19
C THR A 306 10.10 40.65 120.28
N HIS A 307 10.63 40.34 121.46
CA HIS A 307 11.85 39.52 121.53
C HIS A 307 11.59 38.07 121.07
N ILE A 308 10.47 37.47 121.50
CA ILE A 308 10.03 36.15 121.02
C ILE A 308 9.67 36.18 119.54
N ALA A 309 9.05 37.25 119.03
CA ALA A 309 8.76 37.39 117.60
C ALA A 309 10.03 37.65 116.78
N VAL A 310 11.05 38.35 117.26
CA VAL A 310 12.33 38.49 116.54
C VAL A 310 13.06 37.16 116.43
N ILE A 311 13.08 36.35 117.50
CA ILE A 311 13.62 34.99 117.46
C ILE A 311 12.81 34.12 116.49
N ARG A 312 11.47 34.11 116.61
CA ARG A 312 10.60 33.36 115.69
C ARG A 312 10.64 33.87 114.24
N LEU A 313 10.82 35.18 114.02
CA LEU A 313 10.97 35.76 112.69
C LEU A 313 12.26 35.23 112.06
N LYS A 314 13.36 35.21 112.82
CA LYS A 314 14.62 34.63 112.36
C LYS A 314 14.50 33.12 112.09
N GLU A 315 13.82 32.37 112.95
CA GLU A 315 13.51 30.95 112.70
C GLU A 315 12.64 30.77 111.44
N ILE A 316 11.65 31.65 111.21
CA ILE A 316 10.81 31.67 110.01
C ILE A 316 11.61 32.09 108.76
N GLU A 317 12.58 32.99 108.87
CA GLU A 317 13.51 33.36 107.80
C GLU A 317 14.44 32.19 107.45
N GLU A 318 15.01 31.50 108.44
CA GLU A 318 15.84 30.30 108.23
C GLU A 318 15.00 29.13 107.65
N ILE A 319 13.78 28.91 108.14
CA ILE A 319 12.85 27.89 107.62
C ILE A 319 12.34 28.25 106.21
N SER A 320 12.05 29.52 105.91
CA SER A 320 11.60 29.94 104.58
C SER A 320 12.73 29.95 103.57
N ALA A 321 13.97 30.27 103.95
CA ALA A 321 15.15 30.08 103.11
C ALA A 321 15.40 28.59 102.83
N ALA A 322 15.26 27.72 103.84
CA ALA A 322 15.35 26.28 103.65
C ALA A 322 14.23 25.73 102.75
N LYS A 323 12.99 26.22 102.92
CA LYS A 323 11.84 25.89 102.07
C LYS A 323 12.06 26.35 100.62
N LEU A 324 12.47 27.60 100.42
CA LEU A 324 12.78 28.15 99.10
C LEU A 324 13.86 27.33 98.39
N LYS A 325 14.91 26.92 99.13
CA LYS A 325 15.95 26.05 98.58
C LYS A 325 15.40 24.67 98.22
N VAL A 326 14.60 24.03 99.08
CA VAL A 326 13.97 22.74 98.76
C VAL A 326 13.00 22.85 97.58
N GLU A 327 12.30 23.98 97.41
CA GLU A 327 11.46 24.25 96.24
C GLU A 327 12.31 24.45 94.98
N GLN A 328 13.44 25.15 95.04
CA GLN A 328 14.40 25.28 93.92
C GLN A 328 15.05 23.94 93.55
N ASP A 329 15.50 23.16 94.55
CA ASP A 329 16.07 21.82 94.35
C ASP A 329 15.00 20.86 93.76
N PHE A 330 13.73 20.98 94.19
CA PHE A 330 12.61 20.22 93.64
C PHE A 330 12.23 20.65 92.22
N GLU A 331 12.23 21.95 91.90
CA GLU A 331 12.01 22.45 90.54
C GLU A 331 13.14 22.04 89.59
N ALA A 332 14.40 22.08 90.05
CA ALA A 332 15.54 21.57 89.29
C ALA A 332 15.41 20.05 89.02
N PHE A 333 15.08 19.26 90.05
CA PHE A 333 14.86 17.82 89.90
C PHE A 333 13.65 17.50 89.00
N LYS A 334 12.59 18.33 89.07
CA LYS A 334 11.40 18.22 88.23
C LYS A 334 11.70 18.58 86.78
N LEU A 335 12.52 19.60 86.50
CA LEU A 335 13.01 19.94 85.16
C LEU A 335 13.89 18.80 84.59
N GLN A 336 14.77 18.22 85.41
CA GLN A 336 15.60 17.09 85.02
C GLN A 336 14.77 15.84 84.68
N ASN A 337 13.63 15.62 85.35
CA ASN A 337 12.73 14.49 85.07
C ASN A 337 11.61 14.81 84.06
N LEU A 338 11.33 16.09 83.75
CA LEU A 338 10.47 16.48 82.62
C LEU A 338 11.15 16.26 81.26
N HIS A 339 12.47 16.13 81.27
CA HIS A 339 13.27 15.57 80.18
C HIS A 339 13.72 14.14 80.54
N PRO A 340 12.82 13.12 80.54
CA PRO A 340 13.30 11.76 80.40
C PRO A 340 14.13 11.72 79.11
N SER A 341 15.33 11.11 79.16
CA SER A 341 16.29 11.10 78.04
C SER A 341 15.56 10.91 76.71
N GLY A 342 15.79 11.76 75.70
CA GLY A 342 15.00 11.75 74.45
C GLY A 342 15.08 10.45 73.64
N GLU A 343 16.00 9.56 74.03
CA GLU A 343 16.31 8.25 73.45
C GLU A 343 15.12 7.33 73.10
N PRO A 344 14.10 7.07 73.95
CA PRO A 344 13.02 6.15 73.63
C PRO A 344 12.00 6.81 72.68
N ALA A 345 11.75 8.11 72.80
CA ALA A 345 10.91 8.85 71.87
C ALA A 345 11.57 8.96 70.47
N VAL A 346 12.88 9.21 70.43
CA VAL A 346 13.67 9.20 69.19
C VAL A 346 13.76 7.79 68.61
N ARG A 347 13.96 6.73 69.42
CA ARG A 347 13.91 5.34 68.96
C ARG A 347 12.53 4.99 68.37
N GLN A 348 11.43 5.31 69.04
CA GLN A 348 10.09 5.01 68.54
C GLN A 348 9.73 5.81 67.27
N SER A 349 10.19 7.06 67.16
CA SER A 349 10.11 7.84 65.92
C SER A 349 10.94 7.22 64.79
N ALA A 350 12.18 6.81 65.06
CA ALA A 350 13.07 6.17 64.09
C ALA A 350 12.52 4.83 63.58
N TYR A 351 11.98 3.98 64.47
CA TYR A 351 11.30 2.74 64.07
C TYR A 351 10.07 3.02 63.21
N SER A 352 9.21 3.97 63.61
CA SER A 352 8.02 4.34 62.81
C SER A 352 8.38 4.92 61.44
N ASN A 353 9.54 5.57 61.29
CA ASN A 353 10.02 6.04 60.00
C ASN A 353 10.61 4.90 59.15
N LEU A 354 11.34 3.96 59.77
CA LEU A 354 11.85 2.76 59.09
C LEU A 354 10.71 1.83 58.62
N GLU A 355 9.62 1.74 59.39
CA GLU A 355 8.39 1.05 58.98
C GLU A 355 7.77 1.70 57.73
N ARG A 356 7.62 3.03 57.71
CA ARG A 356 7.15 3.75 56.50
C ARG A 356 8.08 3.58 55.30
N GLU A 357 9.39 3.53 55.52
CA GLU A 357 10.39 3.33 54.46
C GLU A 357 10.33 1.89 53.90
N LEU A 358 10.05 0.90 54.74
CA LEU A 358 9.74 -0.47 54.33
C LEU A 358 8.40 -0.59 53.60
N GLU A 359 7.34 0.07 54.07
CA GLU A 359 6.04 0.13 53.39
C GLU A 359 6.18 0.80 52.01
N PHE A 360 6.94 1.90 51.93
CA PHE A 360 7.27 2.56 50.68
C PHE A 360 8.01 1.60 49.72
N HIS A 361 9.15 1.03 50.12
CA HIS A 361 9.94 0.16 49.23
C HIS A 361 9.26 -1.17 48.90
N THR A 362 8.36 -1.68 49.73
CA THR A 362 7.54 -2.87 49.39
C THR A 362 6.43 -2.52 48.41
N SER A 363 5.77 -1.36 48.55
CA SER A 363 4.81 -0.87 47.54
C SER A 363 5.50 -0.57 46.19
N GLU A 364 6.71 0.02 46.23
CA GLU A 364 7.55 0.27 45.07
C GLU A 364 7.97 -1.04 44.39
N ASN A 365 8.40 -2.05 45.16
CA ASN A 365 8.70 -3.39 44.63
C ASN A 365 7.47 -4.05 43.97
N LEU A 366 6.29 -3.88 44.55
CA LEU A 366 5.05 -4.46 44.01
C LEU A 366 4.63 -3.75 42.72
N ALA A 367 4.76 -2.42 42.65
CA ALA A 367 4.55 -1.64 41.44
C ALA A 367 5.58 -1.97 40.33
N LEU A 368 6.84 -2.16 40.69
CA LEU A 368 7.91 -2.58 39.76
C LEU A 368 7.65 -4.00 39.21
N ARG A 369 7.21 -4.94 40.06
CA ARG A 369 6.81 -6.30 39.61
C ARG A 369 5.63 -6.23 38.66
N ALA A 370 4.54 -5.55 39.02
CA ALA A 370 3.39 -5.37 38.15
C ALA A 370 3.76 -4.72 36.80
N ARG A 371 4.76 -3.82 36.78
CA ARG A 371 5.29 -3.24 35.54
C ARG A 371 6.16 -4.22 34.73
N VAL A 372 6.94 -5.09 35.38
CA VAL A 372 7.67 -6.18 34.69
C VAL A 372 6.69 -7.19 34.09
N ASP A 373 5.66 -7.58 34.84
CA ASP A 373 4.62 -8.49 34.38
C ASP A 373 3.88 -7.91 33.16
N ALA A 374 3.46 -6.64 33.22
CA ALA A 374 2.86 -5.95 32.09
C ALA A 374 3.79 -5.87 30.86
N LEU A 375 5.07 -5.51 31.05
CA LEU A 375 6.05 -5.48 29.97
C LEU A 375 6.32 -6.87 29.36
N SER A 376 6.21 -7.95 30.16
CA SER A 376 6.31 -9.31 29.64
C SER A 376 5.10 -9.71 28.79
N MET A 377 3.89 -9.28 29.18
CA MET A 377 2.67 -9.47 28.39
C MET A 377 2.72 -8.68 27.07
N GLU A 378 3.13 -7.41 27.11
CA GLU A 378 3.35 -6.59 25.90
C GLU A 378 4.39 -7.22 24.96
N LEU A 379 5.46 -7.82 25.51
CA LEU A 379 6.48 -8.51 24.74
C LEU A 379 5.95 -9.81 24.11
N GLU A 380 5.16 -10.61 24.84
CA GLU A 380 4.53 -11.83 24.33
C GLU A 380 3.49 -11.52 23.25
N GLU A 381 2.64 -10.51 23.44
CA GLU A 381 1.68 -10.04 22.42
C GLU A 381 2.41 -9.56 21.17
N SER A 382 3.45 -8.72 21.33
CA SER A 382 4.28 -8.27 20.20
C SER A 382 5.02 -9.42 19.51
N GLN A 383 5.43 -10.48 20.23
CA GLN A 383 5.98 -11.70 19.62
C GLN A 383 4.91 -12.50 18.87
N SER A 384 3.71 -12.63 19.44
CA SER A 384 2.54 -13.29 18.84
C SER A 384 2.16 -12.63 17.51
N ASP A 385 2.06 -11.30 17.49
CA ASP A 385 1.70 -10.54 16.28
C ASP A 385 2.80 -10.58 15.21
N ARG A 386 4.09 -10.57 15.62
CA ARG A 386 5.20 -10.82 14.68
C ARG A 386 5.13 -12.19 14.03
N ARG A 387 4.72 -13.25 14.76
CA ARG A 387 4.50 -14.59 14.18
C ARG A 387 3.33 -14.56 13.18
N LYS A 388 2.16 -14.06 13.59
CA LYS A 388 0.98 -13.91 12.70
C LYS A 388 1.31 -13.16 11.40
N PHE A 389 2.10 -12.09 11.49
CA PHE A 389 2.51 -11.28 10.34
C PHE A 389 3.49 -12.03 9.42
N MET A 390 4.44 -12.80 9.96
CA MET A 390 5.30 -13.67 9.16
C MET A 390 4.51 -14.82 8.52
N ASP A 391 3.64 -15.50 9.27
CA ASP A 391 2.74 -16.55 8.76
C ASP A 391 1.86 -16.01 7.62
N GLN A 392 1.36 -14.78 7.75
CA GLN A 392 0.60 -14.10 6.70
C GLN A 392 1.47 -13.83 5.47
N ILE A 393 2.66 -13.23 5.61
CA ILE A 393 3.58 -12.98 4.49
C ILE A 393 3.97 -14.28 3.78
N GLU A 394 4.31 -15.34 4.52
CA GLU A 394 4.62 -16.65 3.95
C GLU A 394 3.42 -17.21 3.18
N SER A 395 2.20 -17.06 3.69
CA SER A 395 0.98 -17.48 2.98
C SER A 395 0.68 -16.65 1.72
N GLU A 396 0.93 -15.34 1.75
CA GLU A 396 0.74 -14.43 0.63
C GLU A 396 1.77 -14.69 -0.48
N GLU A 397 3.05 -14.84 -0.13
CA GLU A 397 4.09 -15.20 -1.11
C GLU A 397 3.91 -16.63 -1.64
N LEU A 398 3.49 -17.60 -0.81
CA LEU A 398 3.22 -18.97 -1.25
C LEU A 398 1.98 -19.05 -2.16
N THR A 399 0.96 -18.21 -1.96
CA THR A 399 -0.19 -18.12 -2.88
C THR A 399 0.15 -17.34 -4.16
N ARG A 400 0.88 -16.23 -4.08
CA ARG A 400 1.42 -15.47 -5.22
C ARG A 400 2.31 -16.35 -6.10
N ARG A 401 3.19 -17.14 -5.49
CA ARG A 401 4.05 -18.11 -6.19
C ARG A 401 3.24 -19.18 -6.91
N LYS A 402 2.24 -19.78 -6.24
CA LYS A 402 1.33 -20.75 -6.88
C LYS A 402 0.55 -20.15 -8.05
N GLN A 403 0.17 -18.87 -7.99
CA GLN A 403 -0.46 -18.16 -9.12
C GLN A 403 0.51 -18.05 -10.30
N LEU A 404 1.73 -17.54 -10.07
CA LEU A 404 2.76 -17.42 -11.12
C LEU A 404 3.15 -18.78 -11.73
N GLU A 405 3.28 -19.84 -10.92
CA GLU A 405 3.55 -21.20 -11.40
C GLU A 405 2.37 -21.78 -12.21
N ASN A 406 1.12 -21.41 -11.88
CA ASN A 406 -0.05 -21.76 -12.68
C ASN A 406 -0.13 -20.99 -14.00
N GLU A 407 0.31 -19.73 -14.03
CA GLU A 407 0.37 -18.92 -15.25
C GLU A 407 1.50 -19.35 -16.17
N MET A 408 2.69 -19.66 -15.63
CA MET A 408 3.77 -20.29 -16.39
C MET A 408 3.31 -21.60 -17.03
N ARG A 409 2.70 -22.52 -16.27
CA ARG A 409 2.21 -23.79 -16.84
C ARG A 409 1.15 -23.61 -17.94
N LYS A 410 0.31 -22.56 -17.88
CA LYS A 410 -0.59 -22.21 -19.00
C LYS A 410 0.22 -21.77 -20.22
N LEU A 411 1.11 -20.79 -20.06
CA LEU A 411 1.97 -20.25 -21.13
C LEU A 411 2.85 -21.34 -21.78
N GLU A 412 3.34 -22.30 -20.99
CA GLU A 412 4.06 -23.48 -21.49
C GLU A 412 3.16 -24.37 -22.37
N THR A 413 1.93 -24.68 -21.94
CA THR A 413 0.99 -25.45 -22.78
C THR A 413 0.59 -24.71 -24.05
N ASP A 414 0.42 -23.39 -24.00
CA ASP A 414 0.10 -22.59 -25.19
C ASP A 414 1.30 -22.39 -26.12
N LEU A 415 2.53 -22.30 -25.59
CA LEU A 415 3.75 -22.35 -26.41
C LEU A 415 3.90 -23.71 -27.11
N VAL A 416 3.57 -24.83 -26.45
CA VAL A 416 3.54 -26.16 -27.09
C VAL A 416 2.49 -26.20 -28.20
N ARG A 417 1.25 -25.73 -27.95
CA ARG A 417 0.19 -25.63 -28.96
C ARG A 417 0.58 -24.78 -30.17
N ILE A 418 1.20 -23.62 -29.93
CA ILE A 418 1.67 -22.71 -30.98
C ILE A 418 2.79 -23.37 -31.81
N ARG A 419 3.72 -24.10 -31.17
CA ARG A 419 4.74 -24.89 -31.88
C ARG A 419 4.11 -25.97 -32.75
N THR A 420 3.26 -26.84 -32.20
CA THR A 420 2.62 -27.91 -32.99
C THR A 420 1.79 -27.39 -34.16
N HIS A 421 1.15 -26.21 -34.00
CA HIS A 421 0.39 -25.57 -35.07
C HIS A 421 1.29 -24.91 -36.13
N ARG A 422 2.40 -24.27 -35.73
CA ARG A 422 3.44 -23.77 -36.65
C ARG A 422 4.04 -24.91 -37.47
N ASP A 423 4.33 -26.03 -36.82
CA ASP A 423 5.00 -27.17 -37.43
C ASP A 423 4.07 -27.85 -38.45
N ALA A 424 2.79 -28.07 -38.09
CA ALA A 424 1.76 -28.53 -39.02
C ALA A 424 1.54 -27.58 -40.22
N LEU A 425 1.57 -26.26 -40.01
CA LEU A 425 1.50 -25.28 -41.11
C LEU A 425 2.76 -25.31 -42.00
N SER A 426 3.94 -25.52 -41.40
CA SER A 426 5.19 -25.64 -42.15
C SER A 426 5.26 -26.93 -42.97
N ASP A 427 4.66 -28.02 -42.50
CA ASP A 427 4.58 -29.27 -43.26
C ASP A 427 3.51 -29.19 -44.37
N ALA A 428 2.39 -28.51 -44.13
CA ALA A 428 1.41 -28.20 -45.18
C ALA A 428 2.01 -27.33 -46.31
N ASP A 429 2.80 -26.31 -45.96
CA ASP A 429 3.52 -25.45 -46.90
C ASP A 429 4.54 -26.22 -47.77
N LYS A 430 5.26 -27.19 -47.19
CA LYS A 430 6.14 -28.10 -47.95
C LYS A 430 5.35 -28.96 -48.94
N VAL A 431 4.29 -29.63 -48.46
CA VAL A 431 3.45 -30.50 -49.30
C VAL A 431 2.78 -29.71 -50.43
N GLN A 432 2.37 -28.47 -50.20
CA GLN A 432 1.83 -27.62 -51.26
C GLN A 432 2.91 -27.24 -52.28
N LYS A 433 4.10 -26.82 -51.84
CA LYS A 433 5.23 -26.51 -52.75
C LYS A 433 5.67 -27.72 -53.58
N GLU A 434 5.65 -28.93 -53.02
CA GLU A 434 5.92 -30.17 -53.76
C GLU A 434 4.85 -30.44 -54.83
N ARG A 435 3.56 -30.22 -54.51
CA ARG A 435 2.46 -30.31 -55.48
C ARG A 435 2.58 -29.28 -56.59
N ASP A 436 2.82 -28.02 -56.23
CA ASP A 436 2.97 -26.91 -57.18
C ASP A 436 4.17 -27.15 -58.12
N ALA A 437 5.28 -27.67 -57.60
CA ALA A 437 6.45 -28.04 -58.41
C ALA A 437 6.17 -29.22 -59.36
N ILE A 438 5.33 -30.19 -58.98
CA ILE A 438 4.86 -31.26 -59.88
C ILE A 438 3.94 -30.68 -60.97
N ASP A 439 3.04 -29.78 -60.61
CA ASP A 439 2.14 -29.13 -61.56
C ASP A 439 2.87 -28.22 -62.54
N CYS A 440 3.87 -27.45 -62.10
CA CYS A 440 4.73 -26.68 -63.01
C CYS A 440 5.39 -27.58 -64.06
N ARG A 441 5.95 -28.74 -63.66
CA ARG A 441 6.54 -29.71 -64.61
C ARG A 441 5.52 -30.27 -65.60
N ARG A 442 4.27 -30.55 -65.15
CA ARG A 442 3.17 -30.96 -66.03
C ARG A 442 2.83 -29.86 -67.04
N HIS A 443 2.74 -28.60 -66.61
CA HIS A 443 2.48 -27.46 -67.48
C HIS A 443 3.63 -27.20 -68.47
N GLU A 444 4.89 -27.34 -68.05
CA GLU A 444 6.07 -27.28 -68.93
C GLU A 444 6.04 -28.38 -70.01
N GLU A 445 5.64 -29.60 -69.65
CA GLU A 445 5.52 -30.71 -70.60
C GLU A 445 4.36 -30.52 -71.58
N VAL A 446 3.18 -30.08 -71.09
CA VAL A 446 2.04 -29.71 -71.95
C VAL A 446 2.39 -28.53 -72.86
N ALA A 447 3.14 -27.54 -72.38
CA ALA A 447 3.61 -26.42 -73.20
C ALA A 447 4.59 -26.88 -74.29
N ARG A 448 5.54 -27.77 -73.95
CA ARG A 448 6.47 -28.38 -74.91
C ARG A 448 5.76 -29.19 -76.00
N LEU A 449 4.76 -30.00 -75.61
CA LEU A 449 3.91 -30.75 -76.54
C LEU A 449 3.04 -29.82 -77.40
N SER A 450 2.50 -28.75 -76.82
CA SER A 450 1.73 -27.72 -77.55
C SER A 450 2.59 -27.02 -78.59
N GLU A 451 3.79 -26.57 -78.24
CA GLU A 451 4.67 -25.87 -79.20
C GLU A 451 5.21 -26.83 -80.27
N SER A 452 5.50 -28.09 -79.93
CA SER A 452 5.81 -29.14 -80.91
C SER A 452 4.66 -29.36 -81.90
N ARG A 453 3.40 -29.40 -81.42
CA ARG A 453 2.21 -29.47 -82.29
C ARG A 453 2.08 -28.21 -83.17
N LYS A 454 2.27 -27.00 -82.63
CA LYS A 454 2.28 -25.76 -83.43
C LYS A 454 3.36 -25.79 -84.51
N HIS A 455 4.58 -26.25 -84.21
CA HIS A 455 5.63 -26.41 -85.21
C HIS A 455 5.22 -27.38 -86.32
N LYS A 456 4.55 -28.49 -86.00
CA LYS A 456 4.06 -29.42 -87.02
C LYS A 456 2.89 -28.87 -87.83
N ILE A 457 2.02 -28.08 -87.20
CA ILE A 457 0.94 -27.35 -87.89
C ILE A 457 1.55 -26.36 -88.90
N ARG A 458 2.49 -25.50 -88.49
CA ARG A 458 3.24 -24.58 -89.39
C ARG A 458 3.94 -25.30 -90.55
N GLU A 459 4.52 -26.47 -90.31
CA GLU A 459 5.15 -27.29 -91.36
C GLU A 459 4.12 -27.83 -92.36
N LEU A 460 2.92 -28.20 -91.89
CA LEU A 460 1.82 -28.67 -92.74
C LEU A 460 1.14 -27.51 -93.48
N GLU A 461 0.95 -26.36 -92.86
CA GLU A 461 0.47 -25.11 -93.46
C GLU A 461 1.38 -24.70 -94.62
N SER A 462 2.68 -24.57 -94.38
CA SER A 462 3.68 -24.29 -95.41
C SER A 462 3.71 -25.33 -96.54
N LYS A 463 3.45 -26.60 -96.22
CA LYS A 463 3.30 -27.67 -97.23
C LYS A 463 2.01 -27.54 -98.03
N ILE A 464 0.90 -27.14 -97.42
CA ILE A 464 -0.39 -26.87 -98.07
C ILE A 464 -0.28 -25.64 -98.97
N GLU A 465 0.29 -24.53 -98.50
CA GLU A 465 0.62 -23.34 -99.30
C GLU A 465 1.45 -23.72 -100.53
N ARG A 466 2.55 -24.47 -100.33
CA ARG A 466 3.42 -24.90 -101.43
C ARG A 466 2.75 -25.88 -102.38
N LEU A 467 1.72 -26.61 -101.96
CA LEU A 467 0.91 -27.46 -102.84
C LEU A 467 -0.17 -26.64 -103.57
N LYS A 468 -0.85 -25.70 -102.90
CA LYS A 468 -1.75 -24.72 -103.52
C LYS A 468 -1.02 -23.94 -104.62
N LEU A 469 0.15 -23.37 -104.33
CA LEU A 469 0.99 -22.66 -105.30
C LEU A 469 1.48 -23.53 -106.46
N LYS A 470 1.60 -24.85 -106.28
CA LYS A 470 1.90 -25.79 -107.39
C LYS A 470 0.68 -26.13 -108.23
N LEU A 471 -0.49 -26.23 -107.61
CA LEU A 471 -1.76 -26.43 -108.30
C LEU A 471 -2.06 -25.19 -109.17
N LEU A 472 -2.00 -24.00 -108.56
CA LEU A 472 -2.11 -22.69 -109.20
C LEU A 472 -1.02 -22.36 -110.24
N ALA A 473 0.05 -23.17 -110.35
CA ALA A 473 1.07 -23.04 -111.39
C ALA A 473 0.89 -24.04 -112.54
N ASN A 474 -0.02 -25.02 -112.38
CA ASN A 474 -0.40 -25.99 -113.41
C ASN A 474 -1.77 -25.66 -114.01
N ASP A 475 -2.70 -25.16 -113.19
CA ASP A 475 -4.00 -24.64 -113.61
C ASP A 475 -3.86 -23.16 -114.03
N VAL A 476 -4.58 -22.75 -115.07
CA VAL A 476 -4.25 -21.55 -115.88
C VAL A 476 -4.61 -20.20 -115.22
N ASP A 477 -5.36 -20.21 -114.12
CA ASP A 477 -5.98 -19.01 -113.55
C ASP A 477 -5.06 -18.16 -112.67
N SER A 478 -4.21 -17.35 -113.33
CA SER A 478 -3.41 -16.29 -112.70
C SER A 478 -4.21 -15.30 -111.83
N PHE A 479 -5.53 -15.24 -111.98
CA PHE A 479 -6.44 -14.43 -111.17
C PHE A 479 -6.55 -14.93 -109.72
N LEU A 480 -6.56 -16.25 -109.48
CA LEU A 480 -6.58 -16.81 -108.12
C LEU A 480 -5.27 -16.53 -107.37
N ILE A 481 -4.15 -16.47 -108.09
CA ILE A 481 -2.84 -16.11 -107.52
C ILE A 481 -2.86 -14.68 -106.97
N GLU A 482 -3.53 -13.75 -107.65
CA GLU A 482 -3.67 -12.36 -107.19
C GLU A 482 -4.66 -12.23 -106.04
N PHE A 483 -5.73 -13.04 -106.02
CA PHE A 483 -6.68 -13.11 -104.91
C PHE A 483 -6.01 -13.58 -103.61
N PHE A 484 -5.37 -14.76 -103.61
CA PHE A 484 -4.78 -15.31 -102.38
C PHE A 484 -3.59 -14.48 -101.87
N LYS A 485 -2.74 -13.92 -102.75
CA LYS A 485 -1.68 -12.98 -102.31
C LYS A 485 -2.24 -11.73 -101.60
N ARG A 486 -3.45 -11.29 -101.97
CA ARG A 486 -4.15 -10.15 -101.35
C ARG A 486 -4.80 -10.52 -100.01
N GLU A 487 -4.93 -11.80 -99.73
CA GLU A 487 -5.42 -12.37 -98.47
C GLU A 487 -4.24 -12.61 -97.51
N ASP A 488 -3.18 -13.29 -97.95
CA ASP A 488 -1.93 -13.51 -97.20
C ASP A 488 -1.28 -12.18 -96.76
N SER A 489 -1.28 -11.16 -97.63
CA SER A 489 -0.71 -9.84 -97.35
C SER A 489 -1.45 -9.02 -96.29
N LYS A 490 -2.50 -9.56 -95.65
CA LYS A 490 -3.24 -8.94 -94.54
C LYS A 490 -2.97 -9.54 -93.17
N MET A 491 -2.15 -10.59 -93.07
CA MET A 491 -1.80 -11.24 -91.79
C MET A 491 -0.57 -10.64 -91.09
N ALA A 492 -0.12 -9.46 -91.51
CA ALA A 492 0.93 -8.69 -90.85
C ALA A 492 0.56 -7.20 -90.78
N VAL A 493 0.90 -6.57 -89.64
CA VAL A 493 0.65 -5.17 -89.25
C VAL A 493 -0.80 -4.85 -88.84
N ASP A 494 -0.96 -4.66 -87.53
CA ASP A 494 -1.84 -3.74 -86.79
C ASP A 494 -3.19 -3.32 -87.40
N GLY A 495 -4.28 -3.66 -86.69
CA GLY A 495 -5.65 -3.50 -87.20
C GLY A 495 -6.31 -2.14 -86.89
N ASP A 496 -6.80 -1.48 -87.94
CA ASP A 496 -7.95 -0.56 -87.89
C ASP A 496 -8.74 -0.55 -89.23
N ASP A 497 -9.00 -1.73 -89.81
CA ASP A 497 -9.65 -1.84 -91.14
C ASP A 497 -10.72 -2.95 -91.26
N GLY A 498 -11.25 -3.43 -90.13
CA GLY A 498 -12.37 -4.37 -90.11
C GLY A 498 -13.71 -3.74 -90.56
N SER A 499 -13.84 -2.43 -90.42
CA SER A 499 -15.06 -1.66 -90.72
C SER A 499 -15.49 -1.77 -92.19
N ASN A 500 -14.54 -1.66 -93.12
CA ASN A 500 -14.82 -1.70 -94.56
C ASN A 500 -15.33 -3.08 -95.02
N LEU A 501 -14.78 -4.17 -94.45
CA LEU A 501 -15.24 -5.53 -94.76
C LEU A 501 -16.62 -5.81 -94.15
N PHE A 502 -16.85 -5.42 -92.88
CA PHE A 502 -18.14 -5.61 -92.23
C PHE A 502 -19.26 -4.82 -92.93
N SER A 503 -18.96 -3.59 -93.40
CA SER A 503 -19.87 -2.79 -94.23
C SER A 503 -20.30 -3.51 -95.51
N ILE A 504 -19.33 -3.99 -96.30
CA ILE A 504 -19.59 -4.68 -97.58
C ILE A 504 -20.32 -6.01 -97.36
N LEU A 505 -19.92 -6.79 -96.35
CA LEU A 505 -20.59 -8.04 -96.00
C LEU A 505 -22.02 -7.81 -95.50
N LYS A 506 -22.26 -6.77 -94.68
CA LYS A 506 -23.60 -6.43 -94.20
C LYS A 506 -24.52 -5.94 -95.34
N ALA A 507 -24.02 -5.12 -96.25
CA ALA A 507 -24.79 -4.69 -97.43
C ALA A 507 -25.13 -5.89 -98.34
N ARG A 508 -24.19 -6.82 -98.53
CA ARG A 508 -24.42 -8.05 -99.31
C ARG A 508 -25.32 -9.05 -98.59
N LEU A 509 -25.25 -9.12 -97.26
CA LEU A 509 -26.16 -9.89 -96.43
C LEU A 509 -27.59 -9.34 -96.58
N GLU A 510 -27.80 -8.04 -96.38
CA GLU A 510 -29.10 -7.38 -96.59
C GLU A 510 -29.67 -7.64 -98.00
N ASP A 511 -28.86 -7.60 -99.06
CA ASP A 511 -29.32 -7.87 -100.43
C ASP A 511 -29.62 -9.35 -100.70
N SER A 512 -29.00 -10.25 -99.93
CA SER A 512 -29.34 -11.67 -99.91
C SER A 512 -30.57 -11.96 -99.04
N GLU A 513 -30.74 -11.27 -97.91
CA GLU A 513 -31.91 -11.36 -97.04
C GLU A 513 -33.16 -10.82 -97.75
N LYS A 514 -33.05 -9.71 -98.48
CA LYS A 514 -34.13 -9.21 -99.36
C LYS A 514 -34.52 -10.28 -100.37
N ARG A 515 -33.56 -10.86 -101.12
CA ARG A 515 -33.82 -11.97 -102.05
C ARG A 515 -34.36 -13.23 -101.39
N VAL A 516 -33.94 -13.56 -100.18
CA VAL A 516 -34.52 -14.67 -99.40
C VAL A 516 -35.95 -14.34 -99.00
N THR A 517 -36.28 -13.13 -98.55
CA THR A 517 -37.68 -12.76 -98.26
C THR A 517 -38.56 -12.67 -99.51
N GLU A 518 -38.01 -12.29 -100.66
CA GLU A 518 -38.68 -12.33 -101.97
C GLU A 518 -38.96 -13.80 -102.39
N LEU A 519 -37.97 -14.68 -102.24
CA LEU A 519 -38.14 -16.11 -102.50
C LEU A 519 -39.07 -16.79 -101.48
N GLU A 520 -39.01 -16.43 -100.20
CA GLU A 520 -39.92 -16.93 -99.16
C GLU A 520 -41.35 -16.44 -99.38
N THR A 521 -41.58 -15.20 -99.84
CA THR A 521 -42.93 -14.73 -100.14
C THR A 521 -43.47 -15.35 -101.43
N MET A 522 -42.60 -15.64 -102.40
CA MET A 522 -42.93 -16.44 -103.58
C MET A 522 -43.26 -17.90 -103.19
N ILE A 523 -42.44 -18.54 -102.36
CA ILE A 523 -42.66 -19.90 -101.84
C ILE A 523 -43.96 -19.97 -101.01
N ARG A 524 -44.18 -19.05 -100.07
CA ARG A 524 -45.43 -18.95 -99.29
C ARG A 524 -46.67 -18.70 -100.15
N SER A 525 -46.53 -18.19 -101.38
CA SER A 525 -47.64 -18.09 -102.32
C SER A 525 -47.97 -19.45 -102.96
N PHE A 526 -46.99 -20.32 -103.14
CA PHE A 526 -47.17 -21.71 -103.60
C PHE A 526 -47.56 -22.67 -102.46
N GLU A 527 -47.06 -22.49 -101.24
CA GLU A 527 -47.42 -23.28 -100.03
C GLU A 527 -48.85 -23.02 -99.51
N SER A 528 -49.70 -22.32 -100.27
CA SER A 528 -51.04 -21.90 -99.83
C SER A 528 -52.20 -22.79 -100.32
N THR A 529 -51.90 -23.88 -101.02
CA THR A 529 -52.88 -24.89 -101.47
C THR A 529 -52.66 -26.27 -100.83
N ASP A 530 -53.76 -26.93 -100.44
CA ASP A 530 -53.79 -28.24 -99.79
C ASP A 530 -53.51 -29.42 -100.78
N GLU A 531 -52.76 -29.14 -101.85
CA GLU A 531 -52.41 -30.08 -102.92
C GLU A 531 -51.06 -30.77 -102.67
N ASP A 532 -50.19 -30.20 -101.84
CA ASP A 532 -48.76 -30.55 -101.69
C ASP A 532 -48.45 -32.04 -101.46
N VAL A 533 -49.30 -32.81 -100.78
CA VAL A 533 -49.07 -34.26 -100.57
C VAL A 533 -49.46 -35.10 -101.79
N ARG A 534 -50.40 -34.61 -102.60
CA ARG A 534 -50.84 -35.22 -103.86
C ARG A 534 -49.89 -34.83 -104.99
N ASP A 535 -49.53 -33.57 -105.04
CA ASP A 535 -48.65 -33.00 -106.05
C ASP A 535 -47.22 -33.47 -105.85
N ARG A 536 -46.69 -33.57 -104.62
CA ARG A 536 -45.35 -34.16 -104.41
C ARG A 536 -45.28 -35.65 -104.83
N ARG A 537 -46.41 -36.37 -104.89
CA ARG A 537 -46.48 -37.71 -105.50
C ARG A 537 -46.56 -37.63 -107.03
N GLN A 538 -47.44 -36.80 -107.59
CA GLN A 538 -47.55 -36.60 -109.04
C GLN A 538 -46.28 -35.98 -109.64
N LEU A 539 -45.51 -35.21 -108.87
CA LEU A 539 -44.23 -34.64 -109.25
C LEU A 539 -43.16 -35.73 -109.31
N VAL A 540 -43.10 -36.65 -108.33
CA VAL A 540 -42.18 -37.81 -108.39
C VAL A 540 -42.57 -38.78 -109.53
N GLU A 541 -43.87 -38.97 -109.78
CA GLU A 541 -44.37 -39.83 -110.84
C GLU A 541 -44.19 -39.22 -112.24
N SER A 542 -44.38 -37.90 -112.37
CA SER A 542 -44.07 -37.15 -113.59
C SER A 542 -42.57 -36.90 -113.77
N GLU A 543 -41.75 -36.83 -112.72
CA GLU A 543 -40.29 -36.81 -112.79
C GLU A 543 -39.74 -38.19 -113.21
N LEU A 544 -40.35 -39.29 -112.77
CA LEU A 544 -40.04 -40.63 -113.27
C LEU A 544 -40.34 -40.74 -114.78
N LEU A 545 -41.50 -40.24 -115.22
CA LEU A 545 -41.85 -40.15 -116.64
C LEU A 545 -40.95 -39.16 -117.39
N LEU A 546 -40.57 -38.02 -116.81
CA LEU A 546 -39.61 -37.08 -117.40
C LEU A 546 -38.22 -37.68 -117.54
N LYS A 547 -37.79 -38.54 -116.61
CA LYS A 547 -36.53 -39.29 -116.69
C LYS A 547 -36.59 -40.33 -117.81
N GLN A 548 -37.66 -41.12 -117.90
CA GLN A 548 -37.88 -42.05 -119.02
C GLN A 548 -37.94 -41.32 -120.38
N ASN A 549 -38.63 -40.18 -120.44
CA ASN A 549 -38.68 -39.35 -121.64
C ASN A 549 -37.33 -38.69 -121.94
N LEU A 550 -36.55 -38.28 -120.93
CA LEU A 550 -35.17 -37.79 -121.09
C LEU A 550 -34.25 -38.88 -121.60
N ASP A 551 -34.39 -40.13 -121.14
CA ASP A 551 -33.58 -41.25 -121.62
C ASP A 551 -33.96 -41.63 -123.06
N SER A 552 -35.24 -41.56 -123.43
CA SER A 552 -35.69 -41.67 -124.83
C SER A 552 -35.14 -40.55 -125.70
N VAL A 553 -35.25 -39.29 -125.24
CA VAL A 553 -34.75 -38.10 -125.96
C VAL A 553 -33.21 -38.08 -126.01
N ARG A 554 -32.50 -38.60 -125.00
CA ARG A 554 -31.04 -38.83 -125.02
C ARG A 554 -30.69 -39.85 -126.09
N GLN A 555 -31.44 -40.95 -126.19
CA GLN A 555 -31.22 -42.00 -127.18
C GLN A 555 -31.48 -41.50 -128.61
N GLU A 556 -32.52 -40.68 -128.82
CA GLU A 556 -32.81 -40.01 -130.09
C GLU A 556 -31.76 -38.92 -130.41
N LEU A 557 -31.41 -38.04 -129.46
CA LEU A 557 -30.40 -36.99 -129.63
C LEU A 557 -29.03 -37.59 -129.96
N ALA A 558 -28.63 -38.69 -129.33
CA ALA A 558 -27.40 -39.42 -129.63
C ALA A 558 -27.37 -40.04 -131.05
N SER A 559 -28.53 -40.19 -131.70
CA SER A 559 -28.64 -40.61 -133.10
C SER A 559 -28.76 -39.45 -134.11
N MET A 560 -29.10 -38.23 -133.65
CA MET A 560 -29.39 -37.07 -134.50
C MET A 560 -28.33 -35.96 -134.43
N ASP A 561 -27.74 -35.69 -133.25
CA ASP A 561 -26.62 -34.74 -133.07
C ASP A 561 -25.61 -35.25 -132.02
N PRO A 562 -24.47 -35.83 -132.46
CA PRO A 562 -23.48 -36.39 -131.54
C PRO A 562 -22.69 -35.34 -130.74
N ASP A 563 -22.71 -34.06 -131.12
CA ASP A 563 -22.03 -33.00 -130.36
C ASP A 563 -22.93 -32.39 -129.28
N ALA A 564 -24.25 -32.42 -129.47
CA ALA A 564 -25.22 -32.16 -128.40
C ALA A 564 -25.15 -33.26 -127.31
N ALA A 565 -25.12 -34.54 -127.71
CA ALA A 565 -25.00 -35.66 -126.78
C ALA A 565 -23.70 -35.62 -125.94
N LYS A 566 -22.56 -35.26 -126.54
CA LYS A 566 -21.29 -35.04 -125.81
C LYS A 566 -21.41 -33.93 -124.77
N LYS A 567 -22.01 -32.78 -125.12
CA LYS A 567 -22.18 -31.66 -124.16
C LYS A 567 -23.05 -32.05 -122.97
N VAL A 568 -24.07 -32.90 -123.17
CA VAL A 568 -24.87 -33.45 -122.06
C VAL A 568 -24.00 -34.33 -121.16
N ALA A 569 -23.21 -35.26 -121.72
CA ALA A 569 -22.29 -36.08 -120.95
C ALA A 569 -21.19 -35.26 -120.22
N ASP A 570 -20.63 -34.23 -120.85
CA ASP A 570 -19.66 -33.31 -120.24
C ASP A 570 -20.26 -32.53 -119.07
N LEU A 571 -21.54 -32.15 -119.15
CA LEU A 571 -22.27 -31.47 -118.08
C LEU A 571 -22.63 -32.43 -116.95
N GLU A 572 -23.06 -33.66 -117.26
CA GLU A 572 -23.31 -34.71 -116.27
C GLU A 572 -22.03 -35.09 -115.51
N GLN A 573 -20.89 -35.22 -116.20
CA GLN A 573 -19.60 -35.46 -115.56
C GLN A 573 -19.18 -34.27 -114.68
N LYS A 574 -19.43 -33.02 -115.10
CA LYS A 574 -19.19 -31.84 -114.25
C LYS A 574 -20.09 -31.81 -113.01
N ILE A 575 -21.37 -32.15 -113.15
CA ILE A 575 -22.31 -32.26 -112.03
C ILE A 575 -21.85 -33.34 -111.05
N GLU A 576 -21.41 -34.52 -111.54
CA GLU A 576 -20.89 -35.60 -110.71
C GLU A 576 -19.60 -35.18 -109.97
N ILE A 577 -18.70 -34.45 -110.64
CA ILE A 577 -17.49 -33.88 -110.03
C ILE A 577 -17.86 -32.84 -108.96
N PHE A 578 -18.82 -31.94 -109.23
CA PHE A 578 -19.27 -30.95 -108.25
C PHE A 578 -19.93 -31.62 -107.04
N GLN A 579 -20.82 -32.59 -107.22
CA GLN A 579 -21.42 -33.36 -106.12
C GLN A 579 -20.38 -34.11 -105.27
N LYS A 580 -19.34 -34.66 -105.90
CA LYS A 580 -18.19 -35.27 -105.19
C LYS A 580 -17.33 -34.23 -104.45
N SER A 581 -17.25 -33.00 -104.94
CA SER A 581 -16.57 -31.90 -104.24
C SER A 581 -17.41 -31.35 -103.08
N GLU A 582 -18.72 -31.24 -103.25
CA GLU A 582 -19.69 -30.77 -102.25
C GLU A 582 -19.79 -31.74 -101.07
N THR A 583 -20.00 -33.04 -101.35
CA THR A 583 -20.00 -34.08 -100.31
C THR A 583 -18.67 -34.17 -99.55
N ARG A 584 -17.54 -33.89 -100.21
CA ARG A 584 -16.25 -33.75 -99.54
C ARG A 584 -16.16 -32.48 -98.68
N LEU A 585 -16.63 -31.33 -99.16
CA LEU A 585 -16.64 -30.09 -98.39
C LEU A 585 -17.55 -30.20 -97.15
N ILE A 586 -18.68 -30.91 -97.25
CA ILE A 586 -19.53 -31.23 -96.10
C ILE A 586 -18.76 -32.07 -95.07
N GLN A 587 -18.03 -33.12 -95.50
CA GLN A 587 -17.18 -33.90 -94.60
C GLN A 587 -16.04 -33.08 -93.97
N GLU A 588 -15.44 -32.14 -94.71
CA GLU A 588 -14.42 -31.23 -94.17
C GLU A 588 -15.03 -30.24 -93.17
N ILE A 589 -16.27 -29.77 -93.38
CA ILE A 589 -17.04 -28.96 -92.43
C ILE A 589 -17.37 -29.78 -91.17
N ASP A 590 -17.89 -31.01 -91.30
CA ASP A 590 -18.24 -31.88 -90.16
C ASP A 590 -17.01 -32.18 -89.28
N MET A 591 -15.86 -32.48 -89.90
CA MET A 591 -14.59 -32.68 -89.18
C MET A 591 -14.12 -31.40 -88.47
N LEU A 592 -14.24 -30.23 -89.11
CA LEU A 592 -13.89 -28.95 -88.51
C LEU A 592 -14.83 -28.60 -87.34
N SER A 593 -16.14 -28.83 -87.48
CA SER A 593 -17.12 -28.64 -86.42
C SER A 593 -16.84 -29.54 -85.22
N ALA A 594 -16.53 -30.82 -85.43
CA ALA A 594 -16.12 -31.73 -84.36
C ALA A 594 -14.85 -31.23 -83.64
N ALA A 595 -13.82 -30.84 -84.40
CA ALA A 595 -12.57 -30.31 -83.85
C ALA A 595 -12.78 -28.99 -83.08
N TRP A 596 -13.71 -28.13 -83.52
CA TRP A 596 -14.12 -26.93 -82.79
C TRP A 596 -14.85 -27.26 -81.49
N THR A 597 -15.74 -28.25 -81.47
CA THR A 597 -16.41 -28.68 -80.22
C THR A 597 -15.42 -29.30 -79.22
N ASP A 598 -14.46 -30.09 -79.67
CA ASP A 598 -13.37 -30.62 -78.83
C ASP A 598 -12.45 -29.52 -78.31
N LEU A 599 -12.17 -28.50 -79.12
CA LEU A 599 -11.37 -27.34 -78.72
C LEU A 599 -12.10 -26.52 -77.66
N GLU A 600 -13.40 -26.28 -77.81
CA GLU A 600 -14.20 -25.50 -76.86
C GLU A 600 -14.47 -26.27 -75.55
N ALA A 601 -14.64 -27.59 -75.62
CA ALA A 601 -14.65 -28.44 -74.43
C ALA A 601 -13.31 -28.39 -73.66
N GLN A 602 -12.17 -28.37 -74.37
CA GLN A 602 -10.86 -28.16 -73.74
C GLN A 602 -10.65 -26.73 -73.24
N ASN A 603 -11.23 -25.73 -73.88
CA ASN A 603 -11.13 -24.32 -73.52
C ASN A 603 -11.90 -24.05 -72.22
N SER A 604 -13.19 -24.36 -72.20
CA SER A 604 -14.06 -24.29 -71.02
C SER A 604 -13.51 -25.11 -69.83
N SER A 605 -12.96 -26.31 -70.07
CA SER A 605 -12.26 -27.08 -69.03
C SER A 605 -11.03 -26.35 -68.46
N LYS A 606 -10.20 -25.70 -69.30
CA LYS A 606 -9.05 -24.91 -68.83
C LYS A 606 -9.50 -23.67 -68.05
N VAL A 607 -10.54 -22.97 -68.50
CA VAL A 607 -11.13 -21.83 -67.78
C VAL A 607 -11.60 -22.27 -66.39
N PHE A 608 -12.30 -23.40 -66.27
CA PHE A 608 -12.75 -23.92 -64.98
C PHE A 608 -11.56 -24.24 -64.05
N ASN A 609 -10.53 -24.94 -64.55
CA ASN A 609 -9.30 -25.24 -63.79
C ASN A 609 -8.54 -23.97 -63.36
N LEU A 610 -8.56 -22.91 -64.18
CA LEU A 610 -7.99 -21.61 -63.81
C LEU A 610 -8.80 -20.95 -62.70
N THR A 611 -10.13 -20.90 -62.81
CA THR A 611 -10.99 -20.34 -61.74
C THR A 611 -10.87 -21.10 -60.42
N GLU A 612 -10.68 -22.41 -60.44
CA GLU A 612 -10.43 -23.17 -59.20
C GLU A 612 -9.07 -22.79 -58.58
N LYS A 613 -8.02 -22.61 -59.39
CA LYS A 613 -6.71 -22.15 -58.89
C LYS A 613 -6.75 -20.71 -58.40
N GLU A 614 -7.52 -19.82 -59.02
CA GLU A 614 -7.77 -18.46 -58.52
C GLU A 614 -8.50 -18.49 -57.18
N GLU A 615 -9.53 -19.33 -57.01
CA GLU A 615 -10.17 -19.55 -55.71
C GLU A 615 -9.20 -20.07 -54.65
N GLN A 616 -8.31 -21.02 -55.00
CA GLN A 616 -7.30 -21.55 -54.08
C GLN A 616 -6.28 -20.46 -53.69
N LEU A 617 -5.82 -19.64 -54.63
CA LEU A 617 -4.94 -18.49 -54.37
C LEU A 617 -5.61 -17.45 -53.46
N VAL A 618 -6.90 -17.13 -53.67
CA VAL A 618 -7.65 -16.23 -52.79
C VAL A 618 -7.78 -16.84 -51.38
N LYS A 619 -8.10 -18.13 -51.25
CA LYS A 619 -8.16 -18.82 -49.95
C LYS A 619 -6.83 -18.71 -49.20
N LEU A 620 -5.73 -19.10 -49.85
CA LEU A 620 -4.35 -19.00 -49.31
C LEU A 620 -3.96 -17.56 -48.95
N ALA A 621 -4.35 -16.56 -49.75
CA ALA A 621 -4.11 -15.15 -49.44
C ALA A 621 -4.84 -14.72 -48.15
N THR A 622 -6.11 -15.13 -47.95
CA THR A 622 -6.79 -14.84 -46.68
C THR A 622 -6.18 -15.57 -45.49
N GLU A 623 -5.65 -16.79 -45.68
CA GLU A 623 -4.99 -17.55 -44.62
C GLU A 623 -3.65 -16.95 -44.23
N LYS A 624 -2.85 -16.53 -45.22
CA LYS A 624 -1.64 -15.73 -44.99
C LYS A 624 -1.94 -14.50 -44.14
N THR A 625 -2.92 -13.67 -44.54
CA THR A 625 -3.29 -12.45 -43.78
C THR A 625 -3.76 -12.77 -42.36
N LYS A 626 -4.53 -13.86 -42.16
CA LYS A 626 -4.93 -14.32 -40.81
C LYS A 626 -3.72 -14.74 -39.95
N VAL A 627 -2.73 -15.41 -40.54
CA VAL A 627 -1.49 -15.82 -39.86
C VAL A 627 -0.60 -14.61 -39.55
N GLU A 628 -0.49 -13.64 -40.46
CA GLU A 628 0.24 -12.38 -40.24
C GLU A 628 -0.38 -11.56 -39.10
N GLN A 629 -1.70 -11.37 -39.10
CA GLN A 629 -2.42 -10.72 -37.98
C GLN A 629 -2.23 -11.44 -36.64
N LYS A 630 -2.23 -12.78 -36.65
CA LYS A 630 -1.98 -13.63 -35.46
C LYS A 630 -0.53 -13.51 -34.98
N TYR A 631 0.43 -13.44 -35.90
CA TYR A 631 1.85 -13.23 -35.60
C TYR A 631 2.09 -11.84 -35.00
N GLU A 632 1.52 -10.78 -35.58
CA GLU A 632 1.60 -9.44 -35.00
C GLU A 632 1.00 -9.38 -33.60
N LYS A 633 -0.19 -9.96 -33.39
CA LYS A 633 -0.82 -10.03 -32.06
C LYS A 633 0.11 -10.72 -31.06
N LEU A 634 0.63 -11.90 -31.40
CA LEU A 634 1.54 -12.66 -30.55
C LEU A 634 2.85 -11.90 -30.28
N ASN A 635 3.35 -11.12 -31.23
CA ASN A 635 4.55 -10.29 -31.04
C ASN A 635 4.28 -9.07 -30.14
N ARG A 636 3.08 -8.47 -30.23
CA ARG A 636 2.63 -7.41 -29.29
C ARG A 636 2.48 -7.98 -27.87
N GLU A 637 1.89 -9.17 -27.71
CA GLU A 637 1.77 -9.88 -26.43
C GLU A 637 3.15 -10.25 -25.85
N LYS A 638 4.06 -10.79 -26.67
CA LYS A 638 5.46 -11.06 -26.30
C LYS A 638 6.17 -9.79 -25.80
N ASN A 639 6.00 -8.66 -26.49
CA ASN A 639 6.64 -7.39 -26.09
C ASN A 639 6.02 -6.84 -24.80
N MET A 640 4.71 -7.01 -24.58
CA MET A 640 4.05 -6.69 -23.31
C MET A 640 4.61 -7.53 -22.15
N VAL A 641 4.75 -8.84 -22.34
CA VAL A 641 5.34 -9.75 -21.33
C VAL A 641 6.81 -9.41 -21.07
N ALA A 642 7.60 -9.06 -22.10
CA ALA A 642 8.97 -8.61 -21.92
C ALA A 642 9.06 -7.33 -21.07
N ASN A 643 8.16 -6.36 -21.31
CA ASN A 643 8.06 -5.14 -20.50
C ASN A 643 7.63 -5.43 -19.05
N GLN A 644 6.71 -6.38 -18.82
CA GLN A 644 6.33 -6.84 -17.49
C GLN A 644 7.50 -7.50 -16.75
N VAL A 645 8.29 -8.34 -17.42
CA VAL A 645 9.51 -8.95 -16.85
C VAL A 645 10.53 -7.89 -16.45
N ILE A 646 10.74 -6.85 -17.28
CA ILE A 646 11.62 -5.72 -16.94
C ILE A 646 11.08 -4.93 -15.73
N ALA A 647 9.76 -4.73 -15.64
CA ALA A 647 9.13 -4.05 -14.51
C ALA A 647 9.28 -4.86 -13.20
N PHE A 648 8.98 -6.16 -13.21
CA PHE A 648 9.14 -7.04 -12.05
C PHE A 648 10.61 -7.18 -11.64
N LYS A 649 11.56 -7.20 -12.59
CA LYS A 649 12.99 -7.20 -12.26
C LYS A 649 13.39 -5.92 -11.51
N ARG A 650 12.98 -4.74 -11.98
CA ARG A 650 13.20 -3.46 -11.29
C ARG A 650 12.53 -3.41 -9.91
N GLN A 651 11.35 -4.01 -9.76
CA GLN A 651 10.67 -4.12 -8.46
C GLN A 651 11.47 -5.02 -7.49
N SER A 652 11.94 -6.17 -7.96
CA SER A 652 12.77 -7.11 -7.18
C SER A 652 14.11 -6.47 -6.77
N GLU A 653 14.78 -5.74 -7.68
CA GLU A 653 15.98 -4.96 -7.39
C GLU A 653 15.72 -3.90 -6.30
N LYS A 654 14.59 -3.20 -6.35
CA LYS A 654 14.17 -2.24 -5.31
C LYS A 654 13.87 -2.92 -3.97
N GLN A 655 13.24 -4.10 -3.98
CA GLN A 655 12.95 -4.88 -2.77
C GLN A 655 14.22 -5.42 -2.11
N LEU A 656 15.17 -5.96 -2.89
CA LEU A 656 16.48 -6.39 -2.39
C LEU A 656 17.26 -5.23 -1.75
N GLU A 657 17.21 -4.05 -2.36
CA GLU A 657 17.84 -2.85 -1.83
C GLU A 657 17.13 -2.29 -0.57
N GLN A 658 15.85 -2.58 -0.37
CA GLN A 658 15.13 -2.31 0.88
C GLN A 658 15.48 -3.35 1.96
N ILE A 659 15.59 -4.63 1.61
CA ILE A 659 16.01 -5.71 2.51
C ILE A 659 17.40 -5.41 3.10
N ARG A 660 18.39 -5.08 2.26
CA ARG A 660 19.74 -4.68 2.72
C ARG A 660 19.73 -3.55 3.75
N LYS A 661 18.86 -2.54 3.57
CA LYS A 661 18.71 -1.42 4.50
C LYS A 661 18.06 -1.81 5.82
N LEU A 662 17.22 -2.85 5.82
CA LEU A 662 16.68 -3.46 7.03
C LEU A 662 17.74 -4.32 7.72
N GLU A 663 18.50 -5.14 6.98
CA GLU A 663 19.63 -5.94 7.50
C GLU A 663 20.72 -5.05 8.12
N ASP A 664 21.08 -3.94 7.47
CA ASP A 664 22.05 -2.97 8.00
C ASP A 664 21.52 -2.28 9.26
N ARG A 665 20.23 -1.91 9.29
CA ARG A 665 19.58 -1.34 10.47
C ARG A 665 19.51 -2.33 11.63
N GLU A 666 19.18 -3.60 11.36
CA GLU A 666 19.16 -4.67 12.34
C GLU A 666 20.55 -4.91 12.93
N ARG A 667 21.60 -4.94 12.09
CA ARG A 667 22.99 -5.08 12.53
C ARG A 667 23.44 -3.94 13.44
N VAL A 668 23.00 -2.71 13.15
CA VAL A 668 23.24 -1.54 14.03
C VAL A 668 22.45 -1.64 15.33
N LEU A 669 21.19 -2.08 15.30
CA LEU A 669 20.38 -2.28 16.51
C LEU A 669 20.93 -3.40 17.40
N MET A 670 21.39 -4.52 16.83
CA MET A 670 22.10 -5.58 17.56
C MET A 670 23.38 -5.06 18.23
N ALA A 671 24.16 -4.22 17.53
CA ALA A 671 25.35 -3.61 18.11
C ALA A 671 25.02 -2.64 19.27
N GLN A 672 23.90 -1.90 19.17
CA GLN A 672 23.41 -1.04 20.25
C GLN A 672 22.91 -1.85 21.46
N LEU A 673 22.15 -2.94 21.23
CA LEU A 673 21.71 -3.85 22.29
C LEU A 673 22.90 -4.45 23.04
N LEU A 674 23.93 -4.94 22.33
CA LEU A 674 25.14 -5.51 22.94
C LEU A 674 25.95 -4.49 23.77
N ILE A 675 25.85 -3.19 23.47
CA ILE A 675 26.41 -2.12 24.32
C ILE A 675 25.54 -1.91 25.55
N LEU A 676 24.21 -1.82 25.40
CA LEU A 676 23.28 -1.64 26.51
C LEU A 676 23.28 -2.83 27.50
N GLU A 677 23.46 -4.05 27.01
CA GLU A 677 23.64 -5.27 27.82
C GLU A 677 24.92 -5.19 28.68
N LYS A 678 26.02 -4.68 28.12
CA LYS A 678 27.28 -4.46 28.87
C LYS A 678 27.14 -3.35 29.91
N ASP A 679 26.49 -2.25 29.56
CA ASP A 679 26.19 -1.15 30.50
C ASP A 679 25.27 -1.63 31.64
N LEU A 680 24.28 -2.46 31.33
CA LEU A 680 23.40 -3.07 32.32
C LEU A 680 24.18 -4.02 33.24
N ALA A 681 25.05 -4.88 32.69
CA ALA A 681 25.92 -5.76 33.47
C ALA A 681 26.87 -4.99 34.40
N ALA A 682 27.46 -3.87 33.92
CA ALA A 682 28.28 -2.99 34.74
C ALA A 682 27.47 -2.33 35.87
N LYS A 683 26.24 -1.86 35.56
CA LYS A 683 25.32 -1.26 36.55
C LYS A 683 24.83 -2.28 37.58
N THR A 684 24.54 -3.53 37.21
CA THR A 684 24.17 -4.58 38.17
C THR A 684 25.33 -4.94 39.10
N VAL A 685 26.56 -5.07 38.59
CA VAL A 685 27.75 -5.29 39.45
C VAL A 685 27.98 -4.12 40.42
N THR A 686 27.73 -2.89 39.98
CA THR A 686 27.84 -1.68 40.83
C THR A 686 26.73 -1.64 41.89
N SER A 687 25.49 -1.97 41.51
CA SER A 687 24.35 -2.08 42.43
C SER A 687 24.58 -3.17 43.49
N ASP A 688 25.15 -4.31 43.09
CA ASP A 688 25.56 -5.39 44.00
C ASP A 688 26.64 -4.94 44.99
N LEU A 689 27.62 -4.15 44.55
CA LEU A 689 28.62 -3.55 45.43
C LEU A 689 27.96 -2.60 46.45
N HIS A 690 27.06 -1.73 45.99
CA HIS A 690 26.35 -0.79 46.86
C HIS A 690 25.43 -1.52 47.86
N ARG A 691 24.72 -2.57 47.42
CA ARG A 691 23.86 -3.41 48.29
C ARG A 691 24.67 -4.12 49.38
N ARG A 692 25.85 -4.67 49.03
CA ARG A 692 26.81 -5.19 50.03
C ARG A 692 27.26 -4.09 50.99
N LYS A 693 27.52 -2.87 50.50
CA LYS A 693 27.98 -1.77 51.34
C LYS A 693 26.92 -1.24 52.31
N VAL A 694 25.66 -1.19 51.89
CA VAL A 694 24.53 -0.92 52.78
C VAL A 694 24.46 -1.99 53.88
N SER A 695 24.59 -3.28 53.52
CA SER A 695 24.62 -4.37 54.50
C SER A 695 25.80 -4.31 55.48
N GLU A 696 26.98 -3.85 55.06
CA GLU A 696 28.09 -3.58 55.99
C GLU A 696 27.78 -2.43 56.97
N LEU A 697 27.12 -1.37 56.47
CA LEU A 697 26.86 -0.17 57.25
C LEU A 697 25.71 -0.39 58.24
N THR A 698 24.67 -1.12 57.86
CA THR A 698 23.60 -1.52 58.80
C THR A 698 24.12 -2.48 59.86
N GLN A 699 25.01 -3.43 59.53
CA GLN A 699 25.68 -4.26 60.55
C GLN A 699 26.54 -3.42 61.50
N LYS A 700 27.29 -2.43 60.99
CA LYS A 700 28.06 -1.50 61.84
C LYS A 700 27.16 -0.62 62.71
N GLN A 701 25.99 -0.24 62.23
CA GLN A 701 24.99 0.51 62.98
C GLN A 701 24.40 -0.35 64.12
N THR A 702 23.99 -1.59 63.84
CA THR A 702 23.55 -2.52 64.91
C THR A 702 24.67 -2.78 65.91
N ASP A 703 25.90 -3.06 65.46
CA ASP A 703 27.09 -3.23 66.31
C ASP A 703 27.40 -2.01 67.20
N LEU A 704 26.95 -0.81 66.84
CA LEU A 704 27.14 0.42 67.60
C LEU A 704 25.98 0.65 68.58
N VAL A 705 24.73 0.38 68.19
CA VAL A 705 23.57 0.35 69.09
C VAL A 705 23.80 -0.68 70.20
N ASP A 706 24.22 -1.89 69.84
CA ASP A 706 24.59 -2.97 70.77
C ASP A 706 25.66 -2.57 71.78
N LYS A 707 26.56 -1.64 71.42
CA LYS A 707 27.60 -1.11 72.33
C LYS A 707 27.06 0.03 73.18
N LEU A 708 26.21 0.89 72.62
CA LEU A 708 25.56 1.98 73.33
C LEU A 708 24.63 1.43 74.42
N ASP A 709 23.80 0.44 74.11
CA ASP A 709 22.90 -0.20 75.09
C ASP A 709 23.70 -0.91 76.20
N LYS A 710 24.84 -1.56 75.86
CA LYS A 710 25.75 -2.17 76.86
C LYS A 710 26.51 -1.14 77.71
N LEU A 711 26.73 0.08 77.21
CA LEU A 711 27.29 1.18 77.99
C LEU A 711 26.20 1.83 78.87
N HIS A 712 24.99 2.00 78.34
CA HIS A 712 23.83 2.50 79.08
C HIS A 712 23.47 1.58 80.24
N ALA A 713 23.46 0.25 80.04
CA ALA A 713 23.26 -0.72 81.12
C ALA A 713 24.30 -0.58 82.24
N LYS A 714 25.60 -0.45 81.90
CA LYS A 714 26.68 -0.22 82.87
C LYS A 714 26.56 1.14 83.57
N PHE A 715 26.05 2.15 82.88
CA PHE A 715 25.77 3.46 83.46
C PHE A 715 24.64 3.38 84.48
N MET A 716 23.53 2.71 84.16
CA MET A 716 22.42 2.44 85.08
C MET A 716 22.87 1.61 86.31
N GLU A 717 23.76 0.62 86.13
CA GLU A 717 24.38 -0.11 87.25
C GLU A 717 25.25 0.79 88.13
N ALA A 718 26.02 1.71 87.52
CA ALA A 718 26.86 2.66 88.24
C ALA A 718 26.03 3.70 89.01
N GLU A 719 24.99 4.27 88.39
CA GLU A 719 24.03 5.17 89.04
C GLU A 719 23.33 4.48 90.21
N LYS A 720 22.88 3.24 90.04
CA LYS A 720 22.30 2.45 91.13
C LYS A 720 23.29 2.26 92.28
N MET A 721 24.53 1.86 92.01
CA MET A 721 25.57 1.74 93.04
C MET A 721 25.89 3.08 93.72
N LEU A 722 25.75 4.21 93.02
CA LEU A 722 25.97 5.54 93.56
C LEU A 722 24.80 5.95 94.46
N ALA A 723 23.55 5.69 94.04
CA ALA A 723 22.35 5.89 94.84
C ALA A 723 22.34 5.01 96.11
N ASP A 724 22.70 3.73 96.00
CA ASP A 724 22.85 2.82 97.15
C ASP A 724 23.94 3.32 98.11
N LYS A 725 25.07 3.85 97.61
CA LYS A 725 26.09 4.48 98.46
C LYS A 725 25.61 5.79 99.11
N MET A 726 24.91 6.65 98.38
CA MET A 726 24.31 7.88 98.94
C MET A 726 23.30 7.54 100.04
N ARG A 727 22.50 6.49 99.85
CA ARG A 727 21.60 5.97 100.89
C ARG A 727 22.38 5.48 102.12
N ILE A 728 23.42 4.67 101.94
CA ILE A 728 24.26 4.19 103.06
C ILE A 728 24.90 5.36 103.83
N ILE A 729 25.35 6.41 103.12
CA ILE A 729 25.90 7.63 103.73
C ILE A 729 24.81 8.41 104.48
N SER A 730 23.59 8.50 103.94
CA SER A 730 22.45 9.16 104.59
C SER A 730 21.96 8.42 105.83
N ASP A 731 21.81 7.09 105.73
CA ASP A 731 21.47 6.20 106.86
C ASP A 731 22.57 6.28 107.94
N GLY A 732 23.85 6.30 107.54
CA GLY A 732 25.01 6.54 108.40
C GLY A 732 24.99 7.90 109.10
N ALA A 733 24.73 8.98 108.37
CA ALA A 733 24.60 10.33 108.94
C ALA A 733 23.40 10.43 109.90
N SER A 734 22.28 9.78 109.60
CA SER A 734 21.11 9.75 110.48
C SER A 734 21.37 8.99 111.79
N THR A 735 22.12 7.89 111.73
CA THR A 735 22.51 7.12 112.93
C THR A 735 23.58 7.85 113.73
N GLN A 736 24.55 8.50 113.08
CA GLN A 736 25.50 9.41 113.73
C GLN A 736 24.77 10.56 114.43
N LYS A 737 23.78 11.20 113.79
CA LYS A 737 22.97 12.26 114.40
C LYS A 737 22.22 11.77 115.64
N ARG A 738 21.55 10.61 115.57
CA ARG A 738 20.91 9.95 116.72
C ARG A 738 21.89 9.63 117.85
N MET A 739 23.16 9.36 117.54
CA MET A 739 24.20 9.12 118.53
C MET A 739 24.74 10.42 119.14
N SER A 740 24.89 11.50 118.37
CA SER A 740 25.22 12.83 118.92
C SER A 740 24.09 13.39 119.78
N GLU A 741 22.83 13.22 119.38
CA GLU A 741 21.64 13.57 120.18
C GLU A 741 21.64 12.82 121.53
N LYS A 742 21.95 11.52 121.54
CA LYS A 742 22.12 10.74 122.78
C LYS A 742 23.28 11.24 123.63
N ILE A 743 24.44 11.55 123.04
CA ILE A 743 25.60 12.11 123.75
C ILE A 743 25.25 13.46 124.39
N GLU A 744 24.49 14.31 123.69
CA GLU A 744 24.08 15.61 124.19
C GLU A 744 23.02 15.50 125.30
N VAL A 745 22.08 14.55 125.22
CA VAL A 745 21.17 14.21 126.31
C VAL A 745 21.92 13.66 127.52
N LEU A 746 22.98 12.86 127.32
CA LEU A 746 23.85 12.39 128.42
C LEU A 746 24.65 13.54 129.04
N LYS A 747 25.19 14.47 128.25
CA LYS A 747 25.81 15.71 128.76
C LYS A 747 24.83 16.52 129.61
N ARG A 748 23.61 16.78 129.09
CA ARG A 748 22.57 17.50 129.83
C ARG A 748 22.11 16.75 131.10
N LYS A 749 22.23 15.42 131.17
CA LYS A 749 22.01 14.64 132.41
C LYS A 749 23.14 14.73 133.42
N ILE A 750 24.39 14.95 132.99
CA ILE A 750 25.53 15.23 133.87
C ILE A 750 25.43 16.67 134.39
N GLU A 751 25.05 17.61 133.53
CA GLU A 751 24.92 19.05 133.82
C GLU A 751 23.74 19.37 134.75
N ASN A 752 22.63 18.62 134.67
CA ASN A 752 21.47 18.74 135.56
C ASN A 752 21.58 17.92 136.87
N GLN A 753 22.77 17.46 137.29
CA GLN A 753 22.92 16.96 138.67
C GLN A 753 23.07 18.15 139.63
N PRO A 754 22.18 18.31 140.64
CA PRO A 754 22.34 19.33 141.66
C PRO A 754 23.54 19.02 142.56
N LYS A 755 24.22 20.08 143.05
CA LYS A 755 25.40 19.99 143.91
C LYS A 755 25.07 19.46 145.31
N SER A 756 24.87 18.14 145.46
CA SER A 756 24.89 17.49 146.77
C SER A 756 26.34 17.14 147.16
N ALA A 757 27.08 18.15 147.63
CA ALA A 757 28.44 17.97 148.18
C ALA A 757 28.46 17.99 149.72
N GLU A 758 27.39 18.47 150.37
CA GLU A 758 27.35 18.73 151.82
C GLU A 758 26.97 17.50 152.67
N GLN A 759 26.65 16.37 152.05
CA GLN A 759 26.42 15.09 152.75
C GLN A 759 27.69 14.22 152.92
N GLY A 760 28.82 14.60 152.32
CA GLY A 760 30.10 13.91 152.52
C GLY A 760 30.79 14.33 153.83
N ASP A 761 31.01 15.64 153.99
CA ASP A 761 31.79 16.19 155.10
C ASP A 761 31.15 15.89 156.48
N SER A 762 29.82 15.93 156.58
CA SER A 762 29.12 15.57 157.84
C SER A 762 29.33 14.11 158.26
N TYR A 763 29.63 13.20 157.33
CA TYR A 763 29.89 11.79 157.65
C TYR A 763 31.34 11.59 158.07
N LEU A 764 32.28 12.19 157.33
CA LEU A 764 33.72 12.17 157.65
C LEU A 764 34.04 12.86 158.97
N GLN A 765 33.28 13.89 159.36
CA GLN A 765 33.48 14.60 160.62
C GLN A 765 33.00 13.78 161.82
N GLN A 766 31.93 12.99 161.67
CA GLN A 766 31.45 12.05 162.68
C GLN A 766 32.39 10.84 162.81
N GLU A 767 32.88 10.29 161.69
CA GLU A 767 33.87 9.21 161.67
C GLU A 767 35.21 9.63 162.34
N ASN A 768 35.58 10.91 162.26
CA ASN A 768 36.76 11.43 162.97
C ASN A 768 36.57 11.52 164.50
N GLU A 769 35.36 11.78 165.02
CA GLU A 769 35.12 11.76 166.47
C GLU A 769 35.13 10.33 167.01
N ASP A 770 34.53 9.37 166.29
CA ASP A 770 34.56 7.94 166.64
C ASP A 770 35.98 7.36 166.60
N LEU A 771 36.80 7.71 165.59
CA LEU A 771 38.21 7.31 165.51
C LEU A 771 39.07 7.92 166.63
N LYS A 772 38.68 9.08 167.16
CA LYS A 772 39.37 9.73 168.29
C LYS A 772 39.04 9.04 169.61
N LEU A 773 37.77 8.72 169.85
CA LEU A 773 37.33 7.87 170.97
C LEU A 773 37.97 6.48 170.94
N HIS A 774 38.12 5.89 169.74
CA HIS A 774 38.80 4.60 169.60
C HIS A 774 40.30 4.68 169.97
N ASN A 775 40.98 5.77 169.63
CA ASN A 775 42.37 6.01 170.03
C ASN A 775 42.52 6.17 171.55
N GLU A 776 41.65 6.95 172.20
CA GLU A 776 41.70 7.16 173.65
C GLU A 776 41.44 5.85 174.43
N LEU A 777 40.54 4.98 173.92
CA LEU A 777 40.34 3.62 174.44
C LEU A 777 41.54 2.68 174.17
N GLN A 778 42.23 2.81 173.04
CA GLN A 778 43.46 2.05 172.77
C GLN A 778 44.59 2.44 173.71
N VAL A 779 44.77 3.74 174.01
CA VAL A 779 45.81 4.21 174.94
C VAL A 779 45.59 3.66 176.36
N ALA A 780 44.33 3.59 176.83
CA ALA A 780 44.00 2.96 178.11
C ALA A 780 44.35 1.45 178.12
N SER A 781 43.97 0.71 177.08
CA SER A 781 44.24 -0.73 176.96
C SER A 781 45.75 -1.06 176.90
N VAL A 782 46.53 -0.25 176.18
CA VAL A 782 47.99 -0.41 176.10
C VAL A 782 48.68 -0.11 177.44
N ALA A 783 48.17 0.86 178.22
CA ALA A 783 48.69 1.16 179.55
C ALA A 783 48.50 0.00 180.54
N GLU A 784 47.32 -0.63 180.56
CA GLU A 784 47.06 -1.81 181.41
C GLU A 784 47.91 -3.02 180.99
N MET A 785 48.08 -3.26 179.68
CA MET A 785 48.97 -4.31 179.19
C MET A 785 50.45 -4.06 179.55
N HIS A 786 50.94 -2.83 179.50
CA HIS A 786 52.31 -2.50 179.93
C HIS A 786 52.52 -2.73 181.43
N ALA A 787 51.53 -2.43 182.27
CA ALA A 787 51.60 -2.75 183.70
C ALA A 787 51.67 -4.27 183.94
N TYR A 788 50.84 -5.06 183.25
CA TYR A 788 50.81 -6.52 183.39
C TYR A 788 52.09 -7.22 182.87
N ILE A 789 52.72 -6.67 181.83
CA ILE A 789 53.95 -7.24 181.25
C ILE A 789 55.18 -6.91 182.12
N LEU A 790 55.32 -5.67 182.60
CA LEU A 790 56.48 -5.30 183.45
C LEU A 790 56.50 -6.05 184.78
N GLN A 791 55.33 -6.36 185.36
CA GLN A 791 55.23 -7.18 186.58
C GLN A 791 55.61 -8.67 186.37
N ARG A 792 55.89 -9.10 185.13
CA ARG A 792 56.09 -10.52 184.76
C ARG A 792 57.44 -10.84 184.11
N VAL A 793 58.33 -9.85 183.93
CA VAL A 793 59.61 -10.02 183.20
C VAL A 793 60.84 -9.76 184.08
N PHE A 794 60.77 -8.92 185.11
CA PHE A 794 61.83 -8.74 186.12
C PHE A 794 61.23 -8.32 187.48
N GLY A 795 60.83 -9.23 188.38
CA GLY A 795 60.93 -10.70 188.27
C GLY A 795 62.34 -11.22 188.54
#